data_AF-A0A7K0DIB6-F1
#
_entry.id   AF-A0A7K0DIB6-F1
#
_cell.length_a   1.000
_cell.length_b   1.000
_cell.length_c   1.000
_cell.angle_alpha   90.00
_cell.angle_beta   90.00
_cell.angle_gamma   90.00
#
_symmetry.space_group_name_H-M   'P 1'
#
loop_
_entity.id
_entity.type
_entity.pdbx_description
1 polymer ?
#
loop_
_entity_poly.entity_id
_entity_poly.type
_entity_poly.pdbx_seq_one_letter_code
_entity_poly.pdbx_strand_id
1 'polypeptide(L)'
;MTETDKTIDDNPGVRGATPDPGGDNPGVRGNTPDPNGNDLGVRGDASDPDGNDLGVRGATPDPGGDSRGVRGDTSGAGGDSRGLGGDASGTGGDVRGLRGDAPGAGSDVRGPRGDAPDVGGDVRGLRGDTLGASGSARSVTTDRPRAAEETELPELLRRVHMVGIGGAGMSGIARILLARGGAVSGSDAKESRGVLALRARGAAVRIGHDANALDLLPGGPTAVVTTYAAIPKTNPELVEANRRGVPVLLRPTVLADLMRGHHTLLVSGTHGKTSTTSMLVVSLQHCGFDPSFAVGGELNEAGTNAHHGTGGIFVAEADESDGSLLQYEPDVAVVTNIESDHLDYFGTLEAYVQVFDDFVARLRPGGLLVVCLDDPGARALAERVTARDDLDIRVLGYGSGELADAPVPVGVRLLNWEPRDVGGLATVRLADESAPRTLRLSVPGRHMALNALGALLAARDAGAELAEVLQGLQGFGGVHRRFQFVGRENGVRVFDDYAHHPTEVRAVLGAAAELVRQEAADGARSRPGRVIVVFQPHLYSRTATFAADFGAALDLADEVVVLDVYGAREEPLPGVSGALVAQSVTRPVHYQPDMSRVGRQVANLARPGDVVITMGAGDVTMLGSQILDGLRVRPSGR
;
A
#
# COMPACT_ATOMS: atom_id res chain seq x y z
N MET A 1 42.89 -67.13 -15.94
CA MET A 1 42.94 -65.68 -16.18
C MET A 1 42.58 -65.46 -17.63
N THR A 2 41.33 -65.12 -17.88
CA THR A 2 40.83 -64.61 -19.16
C THR A 2 39.88 -63.49 -18.76
N GLU A 3 40.34 -62.25 -18.96
CA GLU A 3 39.54 -61.04 -18.85
C GLU A 3 38.34 -61.15 -19.79
N THR A 4 37.13 -61.11 -19.23
CA THR A 4 35.94 -60.74 -19.97
C THR A 4 35.87 -59.21 -19.97
N ASP A 5 36.19 -58.65 -21.13
CA ASP A 5 35.96 -57.27 -21.53
C ASP A 5 34.49 -56.88 -21.23
N LYS A 6 34.29 -56.01 -20.23
CA LYS A 6 32.98 -55.37 -19.99
C LYS A 6 32.84 -54.28 -21.04
N THR A 7 32.16 -54.58 -22.14
CA THR A 7 31.65 -53.54 -23.03
C THR A 7 30.70 -52.66 -22.24
N ILE A 8 31.08 -51.39 -22.08
CA ILE A 8 30.26 -50.29 -21.55
C ILE A 8 29.23 -49.97 -22.63
N ASP A 9 28.03 -50.54 -22.53
CA ASP A 9 26.93 -50.23 -23.46
C ASP A 9 26.05 -49.14 -22.84
N ASP A 10 25.92 -47.98 -23.49
CA ASP A 10 24.99 -46.93 -23.11
C ASP A 10 23.54 -47.45 -23.04
N ASN A 11 22.69 -46.87 -22.17
CA ASN A 11 21.30 -47.30 -21.96
C ASN A 11 20.25 -46.32 -22.52
N PRO A 12 20.07 -46.22 -23.85
CA PRO A 12 19.15 -45.25 -24.44
C PRO A 12 17.67 -45.61 -24.23
N GLY A 13 16.92 -44.70 -23.61
CA GLY A 13 15.45 -44.70 -23.68
C GLY A 13 14.72 -45.79 -22.89
N VAL A 14 15.35 -46.36 -21.86
CA VAL A 14 14.76 -47.37 -20.97
C VAL A 14 13.56 -46.79 -20.20
N ARG A 15 12.51 -47.61 -19.99
CA ARG A 15 11.33 -47.26 -19.18
C ARG A 15 11.18 -48.23 -18.01
N GLY A 16 10.99 -47.68 -16.80
CA GLY A 16 10.90 -48.43 -15.54
C GLY A 16 12.09 -48.12 -14.62
N ALA A 17 12.04 -48.64 -13.39
CA ALA A 17 13.19 -48.57 -12.49
C ALA A 17 14.37 -49.31 -13.10
N THR A 18 15.52 -48.65 -13.19
CA THR A 18 16.71 -49.15 -13.88
C THR A 18 17.89 -49.12 -12.92
N PRO A 19 18.04 -50.12 -12.04
CA PRO A 19 19.15 -50.20 -11.09
C PRO A 19 20.46 -50.62 -11.77
N ASP A 20 21.58 -50.09 -11.30
CA ASP A 20 22.96 -50.42 -11.73
C ASP A 20 23.23 -50.34 -13.25
N PRO A 21 22.71 -49.34 -14.01
CA PRO A 21 23.01 -49.26 -15.43
C PRO A 21 24.48 -48.91 -15.66
N GLY A 22 25.17 -49.65 -16.53
CA GLY A 22 26.53 -49.29 -16.98
C GLY A 22 26.50 -48.40 -18.23
N GLY A 23 27.45 -47.49 -18.39
CA GLY A 23 27.52 -46.55 -19.52
C GLY A 23 26.67 -45.30 -19.33
N ASP A 24 26.65 -44.41 -20.32
CA ASP A 24 25.84 -43.19 -20.24
C ASP A 24 24.34 -43.54 -20.35
N ASN A 25 23.48 -42.78 -19.66
CA ASN A 25 22.05 -43.08 -19.52
C ASN A 25 21.15 -42.04 -20.21
N PRO A 26 21.12 -41.96 -21.56
CA PRO A 26 20.31 -40.96 -22.24
C PRO A 26 18.81 -41.26 -22.20
N GLY A 27 18.07 -40.39 -21.53
CA GLY A 27 16.61 -40.32 -21.59
C GLY A 27 15.87 -41.46 -20.89
N VAL A 28 16.47 -42.06 -19.86
CA VAL A 28 15.83 -43.06 -18.99
C VAL A 28 14.59 -42.46 -18.31
N ARG A 29 13.50 -43.23 -18.21
CA ARG A 29 12.26 -42.84 -17.52
C ARG A 29 11.93 -43.81 -16.40
N GLY A 30 12.13 -43.37 -15.17
CA GLY A 30 12.03 -44.17 -13.95
C GLY A 30 13.19 -43.83 -13.00
N ASN A 31 13.15 -44.36 -11.77
CA ASN A 31 14.23 -44.16 -10.82
C ASN A 31 15.45 -45.01 -11.20
N THR A 32 16.64 -44.42 -11.10
CA THR A 32 17.90 -44.97 -11.55
C THR A 32 18.92 -44.93 -10.40
N PRO A 33 18.90 -45.92 -9.50
CA PRO A 33 19.92 -46.01 -8.46
C PRO A 33 21.24 -46.59 -9.01
N ASP A 34 22.35 -46.09 -8.47
CA ASP A 34 23.74 -46.54 -8.72
C ASP A 34 24.17 -46.57 -10.20
N PRO A 35 23.87 -45.55 -11.04
CA PRO A 35 24.31 -45.57 -12.43
C PRO A 35 25.83 -45.39 -12.54
N ASN A 36 26.45 -46.20 -13.40
CA ASN A 36 27.89 -46.18 -13.66
C ASN A 36 28.16 -45.52 -15.02
N GLY A 37 28.11 -44.18 -15.05
CA GLY A 37 28.23 -43.33 -16.24
C GLY A 37 27.52 -41.97 -16.05
N ASN A 38 27.41 -41.15 -17.10
CA ASN A 38 26.69 -39.87 -17.00
C ASN A 38 25.17 -40.04 -17.20
N ASP A 39 24.39 -39.34 -16.39
CA ASP A 39 22.94 -39.30 -16.49
C ASP A 39 22.47 -38.18 -17.40
N LEU A 40 22.09 -38.54 -18.63
CA LEU A 40 21.75 -37.59 -19.69
C LEU A 40 20.23 -37.47 -19.85
N GLY A 41 19.61 -36.63 -19.02
CA GLY A 41 18.18 -36.30 -19.14
C GLY A 41 17.23 -37.36 -18.58
N VAL A 42 17.63 -38.01 -17.47
CA VAL A 42 16.79 -38.95 -16.70
C VAL A 42 15.51 -38.27 -16.22
N ARG A 43 14.39 -38.98 -16.27
CA ARG A 43 13.10 -38.54 -15.72
C ARG A 43 12.67 -39.48 -14.59
N GLY A 44 13.00 -39.11 -13.37
CA GLY A 44 12.95 -39.92 -12.16
C GLY A 44 14.13 -39.52 -11.26
N ASP A 45 14.18 -40.09 -10.04
CA ASP A 45 15.30 -39.86 -9.13
C ASP A 45 16.53 -40.66 -9.59
N ALA A 46 17.72 -40.07 -9.47
CA ALA A 46 18.99 -40.72 -9.78
C ALA A 46 19.87 -40.68 -8.53
N SER A 47 20.08 -41.82 -7.88
CA SER A 47 20.76 -41.90 -6.58
C SER A 47 22.14 -42.50 -6.73
N ASP A 48 23.14 -41.93 -6.06
CA ASP A 48 24.53 -42.42 -6.05
C ASP A 48 25.18 -42.59 -7.45
N PRO A 49 25.03 -41.65 -8.42
CA PRO A 49 25.63 -41.81 -9.74
C PRO A 49 27.17 -41.69 -9.70
N ASP A 50 27.87 -42.66 -10.29
CA ASP A 50 29.34 -42.68 -10.45
C ASP A 50 29.76 -41.86 -11.71
N GLY A 51 29.19 -40.65 -11.85
CA GLY A 51 29.33 -39.79 -13.04
C GLY A 51 28.69 -38.40 -12.88
N ASN A 52 28.51 -37.67 -13.99
CA ASN A 52 27.83 -36.35 -13.96
C ASN A 52 26.33 -36.47 -14.23
N ASP A 53 25.54 -35.64 -13.55
CA ASP A 53 24.11 -35.52 -13.76
C ASP A 53 23.79 -34.34 -14.68
N LEU A 54 23.30 -34.61 -15.88
CA LEU A 54 23.00 -33.60 -16.88
C LEU A 54 21.51 -33.62 -17.25
N GLY A 55 20.73 -32.76 -16.60
CA GLY A 55 19.32 -32.53 -16.95
C GLY A 55 18.33 -33.53 -16.33
N VAL A 56 18.68 -34.13 -15.20
CA VAL A 56 17.80 -35.02 -14.42
C VAL A 56 16.53 -34.28 -13.97
N ARG A 57 15.38 -34.96 -14.02
CA ARG A 57 14.09 -34.45 -13.53
C ARG A 57 13.59 -35.32 -12.39
N GLY A 58 14.19 -35.13 -11.22
CA GLY A 58 13.99 -35.86 -9.97
C GLY A 58 15.07 -35.43 -8.98
N ALA A 59 15.08 -36.02 -7.78
CA ALA A 59 16.13 -35.79 -6.79
C ALA A 59 17.42 -36.54 -7.17
N THR A 60 18.57 -35.94 -6.84
CA THR A 60 19.91 -36.50 -7.10
C THR A 60 20.77 -36.50 -5.84
N PRO A 61 20.62 -37.50 -4.95
CA PRO A 61 21.51 -37.66 -3.81
C PRO A 61 22.85 -38.28 -4.21
N ASP A 62 23.91 -37.75 -3.60
CA ASP A 62 25.31 -38.18 -3.61
C ASP A 62 25.94 -38.43 -5.00
N PRO A 63 25.80 -37.51 -5.98
CA PRO A 63 26.46 -37.69 -7.27
C PRO A 63 27.98 -37.55 -7.16
N GLY A 64 28.69 -38.51 -7.74
CA GLY A 64 30.16 -38.54 -7.73
C GLY A 64 30.82 -37.42 -8.52
N GLY A 65 30.10 -36.82 -9.50
CA GLY A 65 30.58 -35.76 -10.38
C GLY A 65 29.82 -34.42 -10.25
N ASP A 66 29.76 -33.67 -11.35
CA ASP A 66 29.02 -32.41 -11.45
C ASP A 66 27.52 -32.65 -11.62
N SER A 67 26.68 -31.79 -11.04
CA SER A 67 25.23 -31.76 -11.28
C SER A 67 24.85 -30.50 -12.06
N ARG A 68 24.25 -30.66 -13.24
CA ARG A 68 23.83 -29.54 -14.10
C ARG A 68 22.41 -29.69 -14.61
N GLY A 69 21.60 -28.65 -14.42
CA GLY A 69 20.25 -28.59 -14.99
C GLY A 69 19.25 -29.55 -14.34
N VAL A 70 19.52 -30.03 -13.12
CA VAL A 70 18.62 -30.89 -12.34
C VAL A 70 17.37 -30.11 -11.95
N ARG A 71 16.20 -30.73 -12.12
CA ARG A 71 14.89 -30.18 -11.72
C ARG A 71 14.32 -30.98 -10.56
N GLY A 72 15.01 -30.87 -9.43
CA GLY A 72 14.76 -31.49 -8.13
C GLY A 72 15.91 -31.11 -7.18
N ASP A 73 15.92 -31.67 -5.97
CA ASP A 73 16.95 -31.39 -4.98
C ASP A 73 18.21 -32.23 -5.24
N THR A 74 19.37 -31.62 -5.03
CA THR A 74 20.68 -32.28 -5.12
C THR A 74 21.34 -32.23 -3.74
N SER A 75 21.86 -33.37 -3.27
CA SER A 75 22.59 -33.43 -2.00
C SER A 75 23.89 -34.17 -2.17
N GLY A 76 24.96 -33.74 -1.49
CA GLY A 76 26.23 -34.50 -1.43
C GLY A 76 27.03 -34.58 -2.74
N ALA A 77 26.79 -33.68 -3.70
CA ALA A 77 27.51 -33.70 -4.97
C ALA A 77 29.02 -33.53 -4.78
N GLY A 78 29.82 -34.45 -5.33
CA GLY A 78 31.28 -34.40 -5.27
C GLY A 78 31.89 -33.24 -6.09
N GLY A 79 31.21 -32.82 -7.16
CA GLY A 79 31.62 -31.75 -8.07
C GLY A 79 30.83 -30.44 -7.96
N ASP A 80 30.80 -29.68 -9.06
CA ASP A 80 30.08 -28.41 -9.17
C ASP A 80 28.56 -28.62 -9.37
N SER A 81 27.75 -27.72 -8.82
CA SER A 81 26.30 -27.70 -8.99
C SER A 81 25.84 -26.46 -9.75
N ARG A 82 25.24 -26.64 -10.93
CA ARG A 82 24.87 -25.51 -11.82
C ARG A 82 23.48 -25.59 -12.41
N GLY A 83 22.72 -24.50 -12.31
CA GLY A 83 21.43 -24.37 -12.99
C GLY A 83 20.34 -25.30 -12.44
N LEU A 84 20.33 -25.51 -11.13
CA LEU A 84 19.39 -26.43 -10.46
C LEU A 84 18.07 -25.73 -10.12
N GLY A 85 16.99 -26.50 -10.12
CA GLY A 85 15.63 -26.02 -9.87
C GLY A 85 15.10 -26.23 -8.44
N GLY A 86 15.80 -27.02 -7.62
CA GLY A 86 15.53 -27.24 -6.19
C GLY A 86 16.74 -26.86 -5.33
N ASP A 87 16.86 -27.44 -4.14
CA ASP A 87 17.95 -27.15 -3.20
C ASP A 87 19.25 -27.88 -3.55
N ALA A 88 20.39 -27.35 -3.08
CA ALA A 88 21.72 -27.91 -3.32
C ALA A 88 22.53 -27.97 -2.01
N SER A 89 22.37 -29.04 -1.25
CA SER A 89 23.01 -29.18 0.08
C SER A 89 24.31 -29.98 0.03
N GLY A 90 25.35 -29.53 0.75
CA GLY A 90 26.58 -30.32 0.94
C GLY A 90 27.37 -30.58 -0.34
N THR A 91 27.32 -29.63 -1.28
CA THR A 91 28.05 -29.70 -2.56
C THR A 91 29.54 -29.46 -2.33
N GLY A 92 30.41 -30.32 -2.84
CA GLY A 92 31.86 -30.19 -2.68
C GLY A 92 32.48 -29.07 -3.51
N GLY A 93 31.91 -28.77 -4.68
CA GLY A 93 32.35 -27.73 -5.62
C GLY A 93 31.58 -26.41 -5.53
N ASP A 94 31.64 -25.63 -6.61
CA ASP A 94 30.95 -24.34 -6.74
C ASP A 94 29.44 -24.53 -7.00
N VAL A 95 28.60 -23.69 -6.38
CA VAL A 95 27.16 -23.64 -6.65
C VAL A 95 26.81 -22.39 -7.46
N ARG A 96 26.17 -22.55 -8.64
CA ARG A 96 25.80 -21.42 -9.50
C ARG A 96 24.41 -21.53 -10.10
N GLY A 97 23.65 -20.43 -10.07
CA GLY A 97 22.37 -20.33 -10.78
C GLY A 97 21.29 -21.27 -10.21
N LEU A 98 21.22 -21.32 -8.88
CA LEU A 98 20.29 -22.12 -8.10
C LEU A 98 18.95 -21.39 -7.88
N ARG A 99 17.83 -22.13 -7.90
CA ARG A 99 16.51 -21.65 -7.48
C ARG A 99 16.04 -22.41 -6.23
N GLY A 100 16.77 -22.22 -5.13
CA GLY A 100 16.61 -22.93 -3.85
C GLY A 100 17.77 -22.57 -2.93
N ASP A 101 17.86 -23.29 -1.81
CA ASP A 101 18.86 -23.09 -0.75
C ASP A 101 20.16 -23.84 -1.05
N ALA A 102 21.30 -23.28 -0.65
CA ALA A 102 22.64 -23.86 -0.82
C ALA A 102 23.38 -24.06 0.52
N PRO A 103 22.83 -24.84 1.48
CA PRO A 103 23.48 -25.03 2.77
C PRO A 103 24.73 -25.90 2.65
N GLY A 104 25.82 -25.47 3.29
CA GLY A 104 27.03 -26.27 3.42
C GLY A 104 27.79 -26.51 2.11
N ALA A 105 27.69 -25.59 1.15
CA ALA A 105 28.52 -25.64 -0.06
C ALA A 105 30.00 -25.50 0.31
N GLY A 106 30.86 -26.41 -0.15
CA GLY A 106 32.28 -26.47 0.18
C GLY A 106 33.14 -25.35 -0.44
N SER A 107 32.61 -24.66 -1.46
CA SER A 107 33.33 -23.66 -2.27
C SER A 107 32.49 -22.39 -2.50
N ASP A 108 32.65 -21.68 -3.62
CA ASP A 108 31.94 -20.44 -3.93
C ASP A 108 30.45 -20.67 -4.25
N VAL A 109 29.58 -19.78 -3.76
CA VAL A 109 28.15 -19.74 -4.11
C VAL A 109 27.83 -18.46 -4.88
N ARG A 110 27.22 -18.59 -6.07
CA ARG A 110 26.86 -17.45 -6.93
C ARG A 110 25.41 -17.48 -7.43
N GLY A 111 24.68 -16.42 -7.12
CA GLY A 111 23.33 -16.17 -7.61
C GLY A 111 22.23 -17.13 -7.13
N PRO A 112 22.27 -17.70 -5.90
CA PRO A 112 21.13 -18.46 -5.39
C PRO A 112 19.93 -17.55 -5.10
N ARG A 113 18.74 -18.14 -5.16
CA ARG A 113 17.45 -17.53 -4.78
C ARG A 113 16.85 -18.36 -3.64
N GLY A 114 17.46 -18.22 -2.47
CA GLY A 114 17.32 -19.06 -1.28
C GLY A 114 18.50 -18.83 -0.35
N ASP A 115 18.48 -19.39 0.84
CA ASP A 115 19.50 -19.20 1.87
C ASP A 115 20.80 -19.98 1.54
N ALA A 116 21.94 -19.44 1.94
CA ALA A 116 23.24 -20.08 1.76
C ALA A 116 24.08 -20.04 3.06
N PRO A 117 23.68 -20.80 4.10
CA PRO A 117 24.46 -20.90 5.33
C PRO A 117 25.68 -21.83 5.17
N ASP A 118 26.69 -21.62 6.00
CA ASP A 118 27.87 -22.47 6.19
C ASP A 118 28.68 -22.72 4.91
N VAL A 119 28.82 -21.68 4.08
CA VAL A 119 29.54 -21.74 2.81
C VAL A 119 31.06 -21.69 3.03
N GLY A 120 31.78 -22.66 2.46
CA GLY A 120 33.23 -22.78 2.53
C GLY A 120 34.00 -21.72 1.74
N GLY A 121 33.36 -20.96 0.83
CA GLY A 121 33.98 -19.93 -0.02
C GLY A 121 33.27 -18.57 -0.01
N ASP A 122 33.38 -17.82 -1.11
CA ASP A 122 32.72 -16.51 -1.29
C ASP A 122 31.23 -16.68 -1.63
N VAL A 123 30.39 -15.75 -1.15
CA VAL A 123 28.96 -15.67 -1.51
C VAL A 123 28.69 -14.40 -2.30
N ARG A 124 28.17 -14.53 -3.54
CA ARG A 124 27.90 -13.39 -4.42
C ARG A 124 26.52 -13.45 -5.08
N GLY A 125 25.82 -12.32 -5.12
CA GLY A 125 24.53 -12.19 -5.80
C GLY A 125 23.41 -13.00 -5.15
N LEU A 126 23.51 -13.26 -3.85
CA LEU A 126 22.54 -14.00 -3.04
C LEU A 126 21.27 -13.16 -2.85
N ARG A 127 20.12 -13.77 -3.12
CA ARG A 127 18.80 -13.30 -2.67
C ARG A 127 18.29 -14.27 -1.61
N GLY A 128 18.45 -13.90 -0.35
CA GLY A 128 18.32 -14.77 0.81
C GLY A 128 19.36 -14.41 1.87
N ASP A 129 19.40 -15.17 2.96
CA ASP A 129 20.31 -14.98 4.08
C ASP A 129 21.55 -15.88 3.98
N THR A 130 22.67 -15.42 4.55
CA THR A 130 23.88 -16.23 4.70
C THR A 130 24.51 -15.98 6.07
N LEU A 131 24.89 -17.08 6.73
CA LEU A 131 25.54 -17.13 8.03
C LEU A 131 26.68 -18.14 7.93
N GLY A 132 27.83 -17.89 8.56
CA GLY A 132 28.91 -18.88 8.62
C GLY A 132 29.76 -19.03 7.36
N ALA A 133 29.65 -18.13 6.37
CA ALA A 133 30.54 -18.15 5.21
C ALA A 133 32.00 -17.89 5.61
N SER A 134 32.93 -18.72 5.13
CA SER A 134 34.37 -18.54 5.42
C SER A 134 35.00 -17.41 4.58
N GLY A 135 34.41 -17.11 3.41
CA GLY A 135 34.83 -16.05 2.49
C GLY A 135 34.03 -14.74 2.63
N SER A 136 34.15 -13.87 1.62
CA SER A 136 33.41 -12.60 1.57
C SER A 136 31.99 -12.78 1.05
N ALA A 137 31.00 -12.25 1.78
CA ALA A 137 29.63 -12.10 1.31
C ALA A 137 29.43 -10.70 0.69
N ARG A 138 29.10 -10.63 -0.60
CA ARG A 138 28.86 -9.37 -1.33
C ARG A 138 27.58 -9.44 -2.12
N SER A 139 26.89 -8.30 -2.30
CA SER A 139 25.61 -8.25 -3.05
C SER A 139 24.59 -9.26 -2.51
N VAL A 140 24.45 -9.30 -1.19
CA VAL A 140 23.43 -10.08 -0.46
C VAL A 140 22.24 -9.17 -0.25
N THR A 141 21.08 -9.55 -0.77
CA THR A 141 19.80 -8.92 -0.46
C THR A 141 19.03 -9.85 0.45
N THR A 142 18.85 -9.46 1.72
CA THR A 142 18.10 -10.23 2.73
C THR A 142 16.60 -10.14 2.44
N ASP A 143 15.86 -11.23 2.64
CA ASP A 143 14.41 -11.26 2.37
C ASP A 143 13.56 -10.48 3.38
N ARG A 144 14.17 -10.04 4.50
CA ARG A 144 13.52 -9.16 5.48
C ARG A 144 14.32 -7.89 5.72
N PRO A 145 13.68 -6.70 5.75
CA PRO A 145 14.34 -5.50 6.24
C PRO A 145 14.76 -5.73 7.70
N ARG A 146 16.05 -5.56 8.01
CA ARG A 146 16.57 -5.60 9.37
C ARG A 146 15.77 -4.63 10.26
N ALA A 147 15.61 -4.95 11.53
CA ALA A 147 15.06 -4.00 12.51
C ALA A 147 15.77 -2.64 12.34
N ALA A 148 15.00 -1.54 12.33
CA ALA A 148 15.62 -0.22 12.28
C ALA A 148 16.56 -0.14 13.49
N GLU A 149 17.84 0.15 13.27
CA GLU A 149 18.74 0.51 14.38
C GLU A 149 18.04 1.63 15.16
N GLU A 150 17.92 1.50 16.49
CA GLU A 150 17.34 2.52 17.37
C GLU A 150 18.06 3.83 17.12
N THR A 151 17.51 4.63 16.20
CA THR A 151 18.12 5.89 15.81
C THR A 151 17.63 6.89 16.82
N GLU A 152 18.51 7.26 17.75
CA GLU A 152 18.22 8.38 18.65
C GLU A 152 17.68 9.55 17.84
N LEU A 153 16.64 10.21 18.35
CA LEU A 153 16.10 11.40 17.71
C LEU A 153 17.25 12.41 17.48
N PRO A 154 17.36 12.98 16.25
CA PRO A 154 18.30 14.06 15.99
C PRO A 154 18.16 15.14 17.05
N GLU A 155 19.26 15.78 17.46
CA GLU A 155 19.23 16.81 18.52
C GLU A 155 18.14 17.87 18.27
N LEU A 156 17.95 18.25 17.01
CA LEU A 156 16.93 19.20 16.58
C LEU A 156 15.48 18.76 16.89
N LEU A 157 15.23 17.46 16.97
CA LEU A 157 13.92 16.86 17.23
C LEU A 157 13.73 16.34 18.67
N ARG A 158 14.69 16.60 19.58
CA ARG A 158 14.57 16.16 20.99
C ARG A 158 13.55 16.96 21.80
N ARG A 159 13.36 18.26 21.51
CA ARG A 159 12.39 19.14 22.20
C ARG A 159 11.61 19.96 21.18
N VAL A 160 10.45 19.47 20.76
CA VAL A 160 9.71 20.05 19.63
C VAL A 160 8.47 20.79 20.12
N HIS A 161 8.28 22.03 19.65
CA HIS A 161 7.03 22.75 19.78
C HIS A 161 6.26 22.73 18.45
N MET A 162 4.99 22.33 18.45
CA MET A 162 4.20 22.17 17.23
C MET A 162 3.03 23.16 17.17
N VAL A 163 3.04 24.06 16.19
CA VAL A 163 1.94 25.03 15.97
C VAL A 163 0.88 24.41 15.08
N GLY A 164 -0.35 24.31 15.57
CA GLY A 164 -1.42 23.55 14.90
C GLY A 164 -1.35 22.05 15.16
N ILE A 165 -0.96 21.66 16.39
CA ILE A 165 -0.71 20.26 16.77
C ILE A 165 -1.97 19.37 16.70
N GLY A 166 -3.17 19.96 16.71
CA GLY A 166 -4.44 19.24 16.71
C GLY A 166 -4.85 18.68 15.35
N GLY A 167 -4.19 19.08 14.26
CA GLY A 167 -4.42 18.52 12.92
C GLY A 167 -3.97 17.05 12.82
N ALA A 168 -4.63 16.26 11.96
CA ALA A 168 -4.35 14.84 11.80
C ALA A 168 -2.86 14.56 11.49
N GLY A 169 -2.29 15.20 10.47
CA GLY A 169 -0.87 15.02 10.13
C GLY A 169 0.10 15.48 11.22
N MET A 170 -0.17 16.61 11.88
CA MET A 170 0.69 17.13 12.95
C MET A 170 0.65 16.25 14.20
N SER A 171 -0.54 15.80 14.61
CA SER A 171 -0.72 14.91 15.75
C SER A 171 -0.08 13.53 15.53
N GLY A 172 -0.04 13.06 14.28
CA GLY A 172 0.68 11.84 13.92
C GLY A 172 2.18 11.93 14.19
N ILE A 173 2.82 13.01 13.71
CA ILE A 173 4.25 13.28 13.96
C ILE A 173 4.52 13.45 15.46
N ALA A 174 3.67 14.20 16.18
CA ALA A 174 3.78 14.37 17.62
C ALA A 174 3.79 13.03 18.36
N ARG A 175 2.94 12.08 17.94
CA ARG A 175 2.88 10.73 18.53
C ARG A 175 4.17 9.95 18.31
N ILE A 176 4.75 9.99 17.11
CA ILE A 176 6.02 9.31 16.82
C ILE A 176 7.17 9.93 17.63
N LEU A 177 7.23 11.27 17.70
CA LEU A 177 8.24 11.96 18.51
C LEU A 177 8.17 11.56 19.99
N LEU A 178 6.97 11.57 20.58
CA LEU A 178 6.76 11.13 21.97
C LEU A 178 7.16 9.66 22.17
N ALA A 179 6.79 8.78 21.24
CA ALA A 179 7.13 7.36 21.31
C ALA A 179 8.64 7.10 21.24
N ARG A 180 9.39 7.95 20.53
CA ARG A 180 10.85 7.93 20.45
C ARG A 180 11.55 8.72 21.56
N GLY A 181 10.83 9.07 22.63
CA GLY A 181 11.38 9.75 23.81
C GLY A 181 11.57 11.27 23.67
N GLY A 182 11.08 11.87 22.57
CA GLY A 182 11.12 13.32 22.36
C GLY A 182 10.15 14.06 23.28
N ALA A 183 10.57 15.23 23.76
CA ALA A 183 9.70 16.14 24.50
C ALA A 183 8.86 16.96 23.51
N VAL A 184 7.53 16.85 23.58
CA VAL A 184 6.62 17.54 22.66
C VAL A 184 5.76 18.54 23.40
N SER A 185 5.70 19.76 22.88
CA SER A 185 4.69 20.75 23.23
C SER A 185 3.98 21.24 21.98
N GLY A 186 2.90 21.99 22.12
CA GLY A 186 2.26 22.60 20.96
C GLY A 186 1.08 23.49 21.31
N SER A 187 0.52 24.06 20.26
CA SER A 187 -0.68 24.90 20.32
C SER A 187 -1.67 24.49 19.25
N ASP A 188 -2.96 24.69 19.51
CA ASP A 188 -3.99 24.63 18.48
C ASP A 188 -5.08 25.69 18.74
N ALA A 189 -5.75 26.14 17.69
CA ALA A 189 -6.84 27.10 17.81
C ALA A 189 -8.05 26.53 18.55
N LYS A 190 -8.29 25.20 18.45
CA LYS A 190 -9.44 24.54 19.08
C LYS A 190 -9.02 23.26 19.80
N GLU A 191 -9.76 22.93 20.86
CA GLU A 191 -9.62 21.63 21.49
C GLU A 191 -10.22 20.53 20.60
N SER A 192 -9.56 19.37 20.57
CA SER A 192 -9.97 18.22 19.75
C SER A 192 -9.62 16.91 20.43
N ARG A 193 -10.21 15.79 19.96
CA ARG A 193 -9.83 14.44 20.42
C ARG A 193 -8.34 14.17 20.24
N GLY A 194 -7.74 14.65 19.14
CA GLY A 194 -6.30 14.55 18.88
C GLY A 194 -5.47 15.27 19.95
N VAL A 195 -5.84 16.50 20.31
CA VAL A 195 -5.17 17.27 21.38
C VAL A 195 -5.25 16.54 22.73
N LEU A 196 -6.44 16.02 23.08
CA LEU A 196 -6.62 15.26 24.32
C LEU A 196 -5.77 13.98 24.34
N ALA A 197 -5.72 13.26 23.21
CA ALA A 197 -4.93 12.04 23.06
C ALA A 197 -3.41 12.29 23.13
N LEU A 198 -2.92 13.46 22.71
CA LEU A 198 -1.52 13.85 22.85
C LEU A 198 -1.16 14.27 24.27
N ARG A 199 -2.04 15.02 24.95
CA ARG A 199 -1.85 15.35 26.37
C ARG A 199 -1.77 14.09 27.23
N ALA A 200 -2.62 13.11 26.96
CA ALA A 200 -2.58 11.81 27.64
C ALA A 200 -1.26 11.04 27.42
N ARG A 201 -0.52 11.35 26.34
CA ARG A 201 0.81 10.80 26.04
C ARG A 201 1.96 11.70 26.53
N GLY A 202 1.66 12.74 27.31
CA GLY A 202 2.67 13.61 27.91
C GLY A 202 2.98 14.90 27.14
N ALA A 203 2.29 15.20 26.04
CA ALA A 203 2.49 16.47 25.34
C ALA A 203 1.94 17.66 26.14
N ALA A 204 2.71 18.75 26.22
CA ALA A 204 2.25 20.02 26.78
C ALA A 204 1.53 20.83 25.70
N VAL A 205 0.19 20.81 25.68
CA VAL A 205 -0.60 21.47 24.63
C VAL A 205 -1.44 22.63 25.16
N ARG A 206 -1.29 23.82 24.59
CA ARG A 206 -2.09 25.02 24.84
C ARG A 206 -3.20 25.18 23.79
N ILE A 207 -4.37 25.66 24.21
CA ILE A 207 -5.41 26.14 23.28
C ILE A 207 -5.26 27.65 23.08
N GLY A 208 -5.27 28.08 21.81
CA GLY A 208 -4.97 29.43 21.37
C GLY A 208 -3.46 29.65 21.15
N HIS A 209 -3.14 30.39 20.09
CA HIS A 209 -1.76 30.68 19.72
C HIS A 209 -1.22 31.88 20.51
N ASP A 210 -0.08 31.71 21.18
CA ASP A 210 0.54 32.75 22.01
C ASP A 210 2.05 32.54 22.11
N ALA A 211 2.83 33.62 22.06
CA ALA A 211 4.30 33.55 22.10
C ALA A 211 4.84 32.79 23.35
N ASN A 212 4.15 32.84 24.48
CA ASN A 212 4.55 32.13 25.70
C ASN A 212 4.37 30.59 25.58
N ALA A 213 3.71 30.09 24.54
CA ALA A 213 3.61 28.66 24.29
C ALA A 213 4.98 28.02 24.01
N LEU A 214 5.97 28.80 23.55
CA LEU A 214 7.35 28.33 23.37
C LEU A 214 8.07 28.03 24.68
N ASP A 215 7.54 28.46 25.83
CA ASP A 215 8.13 28.21 27.15
C ASP A 215 7.54 26.97 27.85
N LEU A 216 6.67 26.22 27.17
CA LEU A 216 6.04 25.01 27.71
C LEU A 216 7.03 23.85 27.95
N LEU A 217 8.14 23.80 27.22
CA LEU A 217 9.18 22.79 27.40
C LEU A 217 10.32 23.30 28.28
N PRO A 218 10.78 22.52 29.27
CA PRO A 218 11.99 22.85 30.02
C PRO A 218 13.19 23.03 29.08
N GLY A 219 13.89 24.16 29.22
CA GLY A 219 15.01 24.52 28.35
C GLY A 219 14.61 25.02 26.96
N GLY A 220 13.32 25.19 26.68
CA GLY A 220 12.79 25.65 25.39
C GLY A 220 12.86 24.60 24.27
N PRO A 221 12.13 24.83 23.17
CA PRO A 221 12.17 23.95 22.01
C PRO A 221 13.50 24.05 21.27
N THR A 222 14.02 22.90 20.81
CA THR A 222 15.08 22.81 19.81
C THR A 222 14.58 23.18 18.43
N ALA A 223 13.30 22.93 18.13
CA ALA A 223 12.66 23.32 16.88
C ALA A 223 11.17 23.62 17.08
N VAL A 224 10.65 24.50 16.23
CA VAL A 224 9.22 24.73 16.06
C VAL A 224 8.77 24.07 14.75
N VAL A 225 7.69 23.30 14.78
CA VAL A 225 7.14 22.61 13.60
C VAL A 225 5.78 23.19 13.25
N THR A 226 5.55 23.45 11.97
CA THR A 226 4.31 24.05 11.48
C THR A 226 3.89 23.54 10.10
N THR A 227 2.74 24.02 9.62
CA THR A 227 2.27 23.85 8.25
C THR A 227 1.70 25.19 7.74
N TYR A 228 2.19 25.65 6.58
CA TYR A 228 1.73 26.90 5.99
C TYR A 228 0.36 26.79 5.31
N ALA A 229 -0.16 25.58 5.13
CA ALA A 229 -1.53 25.37 4.67
C ALA A 229 -2.58 25.83 5.71
N ALA A 230 -2.24 25.81 7.00
CA ALA A 230 -3.19 26.14 8.07
C ALA A 230 -2.72 27.27 9.01
N ILE A 231 -1.40 27.51 9.10
CA ILE A 231 -0.82 28.49 10.03
C ILE A 231 -0.15 29.62 9.22
N PRO A 232 -0.60 30.88 9.36
CA PRO A 232 0.03 31.99 8.65
C PRO A 232 1.42 32.30 9.23
N LYS A 233 2.33 32.82 8.38
CA LYS A 233 3.68 33.25 8.80
C LYS A 233 3.67 34.33 9.90
N THR A 234 2.57 35.06 10.04
CA THR A 234 2.36 36.09 11.07
C THR A 234 1.89 35.52 12.42
N ASN A 235 1.76 34.20 12.56
CA ASN A 235 1.39 33.57 13.82
C ASN A 235 2.37 33.98 14.94
N PRO A 236 1.88 34.36 16.14
CA PRO A 236 2.71 34.90 17.21
C PRO A 236 3.80 33.94 17.68
N GLU A 237 3.56 32.62 17.62
CA GLU A 237 4.56 31.61 18.00
C GLU A 237 5.68 31.48 16.97
N LEU A 238 5.35 31.60 15.67
CA LEU A 238 6.35 31.58 14.60
C LEU A 238 7.20 32.85 14.59
N VAL A 239 6.60 34.00 14.84
CA VAL A 239 7.32 35.27 15.00
C VAL A 239 8.28 35.19 16.19
N GLU A 240 7.82 34.65 17.32
CA GLU A 240 8.66 34.48 18.51
C GLU A 240 9.78 33.45 18.31
N ALA A 241 9.51 32.34 17.62
CA ALA A 241 10.52 31.35 17.26
C ALA A 241 11.67 32.01 16.48
N ASN A 242 11.33 32.79 15.46
CA ASN A 242 12.30 33.54 14.66
C ASN A 242 13.06 34.57 15.51
N ARG A 243 12.39 35.29 16.40
CA ARG A 243 13.03 36.26 17.32
C ARG A 243 14.04 35.59 18.25
N ARG A 244 13.75 34.36 18.72
CA ARG A 244 14.62 33.56 19.59
C ARG A 244 15.70 32.78 18.82
N GLY A 245 15.67 32.80 17.47
CA GLY A 245 16.57 31.99 16.65
C GLY A 245 16.29 30.49 16.71
N VAL A 246 15.08 30.08 17.11
CA VAL A 246 14.66 28.67 17.11
C VAL A 246 14.29 28.27 15.67
N PRO A 247 14.88 27.21 15.11
CA PRO A 247 14.56 26.75 13.76
C PRO A 247 13.07 26.44 13.59
N VAL A 248 12.47 26.95 12.51
CA VAL A 248 11.10 26.62 12.09
C VAL A 248 11.16 25.59 10.98
N LEU A 249 10.65 24.39 11.24
CA LEU A 249 10.57 23.27 10.32
C LEU A 249 9.14 23.08 9.83
N LEU A 250 9.01 22.50 8.64
CA LEU A 250 7.73 22.08 8.12
C LEU A 250 7.47 20.61 8.47
N ARG A 251 6.18 20.28 8.62
CA ARG A 251 5.67 18.91 8.79
C ARG A 251 6.38 17.84 7.92
N PRO A 252 6.53 18.02 6.59
CA PRO A 252 7.05 16.97 5.72
C PRO A 252 8.56 16.77 5.93
N THR A 253 9.31 17.83 6.26
CA THR A 253 10.73 17.74 6.64
C THR A 253 10.91 16.91 7.91
N VAL A 254 10.08 17.13 8.94
CA VAL A 254 10.17 16.33 10.17
C VAL A 254 9.78 14.88 9.92
N LEU A 255 8.76 14.63 9.10
CA LEU A 255 8.38 13.26 8.73
C LEU A 255 9.52 12.56 7.97
N ALA A 256 10.18 13.24 7.04
CA ALA A 256 11.36 12.72 6.34
C ALA A 256 12.48 12.33 7.31
N ASP A 257 12.75 13.17 8.31
CA ASP A 257 13.75 12.90 9.34
C ASP A 257 13.40 11.67 10.19
N LEU A 258 12.12 11.49 10.52
CA LEU A 258 11.63 10.32 11.26
C LEU A 258 11.70 9.01 10.45
N MET A 259 11.70 9.11 9.12
CA MET A 259 11.81 7.99 8.19
C MET A 259 13.25 7.56 7.90
N ARG A 260 14.25 8.38 8.27
CA ARG A 260 15.66 8.00 8.09
C ARG A 260 15.97 6.70 8.82
N GLY A 261 16.83 5.88 8.23
CA GLY A 261 17.19 4.55 8.73
C GLY A 261 16.13 3.47 8.51
N HIS A 262 14.96 3.79 7.97
CA HIS A 262 13.92 2.81 7.65
C HIS A 262 13.92 2.46 6.15
N HIS A 263 13.35 1.29 5.85
CA HIS A 263 12.86 0.96 4.52
C HIS A 263 11.48 1.60 4.34
N THR A 264 11.39 2.54 3.40
CA THR A 264 10.32 3.52 3.30
C THR A 264 9.39 3.21 2.13
N LEU A 265 8.10 3.02 2.44
CA LEU A 265 7.04 2.78 1.48
C LEU A 265 6.09 3.98 1.49
N LEU A 266 6.13 4.78 0.42
CA LEU A 266 5.33 5.99 0.29
C LEU A 266 4.20 5.80 -0.69
N VAL A 267 3.03 6.33 -0.35
CA VAL A 267 1.85 6.31 -1.22
C VAL A 267 1.46 7.74 -1.55
N SER A 268 1.40 8.05 -2.84
CA SER A 268 1.08 9.34 -3.41
C SER A 268 0.05 9.21 -4.54
N GLY A 269 -0.40 10.34 -5.07
CA GLY A 269 -1.39 10.47 -6.13
C GLY A 269 -2.57 11.34 -5.71
N THR A 270 -3.30 11.89 -6.68
CA THR A 270 -4.38 12.87 -6.44
C THR A 270 -5.41 12.34 -5.44
N HIS A 271 -5.84 11.08 -5.62
CA HIS A 271 -6.89 10.45 -4.82
C HIS A 271 -6.51 9.02 -4.40
N GLY A 272 -7.13 8.53 -3.32
CA GLY A 272 -6.97 7.14 -2.87
C GLY A 272 -5.74 6.85 -1.98
N LYS A 273 -4.88 7.86 -1.73
CA LYS A 273 -3.67 7.73 -0.91
C LYS A 273 -3.93 7.11 0.45
N THR A 274 -4.83 7.70 1.25
CA THR A 274 -5.12 7.27 2.61
C THR A 274 -5.59 5.82 2.66
N SER A 275 -6.47 5.42 1.74
CA SER A 275 -6.99 4.03 1.68
C SER A 275 -5.88 3.05 1.30
N THR A 276 -5.09 3.34 0.27
CA THR A 276 -3.97 2.48 -0.17
C THR A 276 -2.89 2.38 0.91
N THR A 277 -2.54 3.48 1.56
CA THR A 277 -1.57 3.50 2.68
C THR A 277 -2.06 2.65 3.84
N SER A 278 -3.35 2.74 4.17
CA SER A 278 -3.95 1.98 5.27
C SER A 278 -4.03 0.48 4.95
N MET A 279 -4.42 0.12 3.73
CA MET A 279 -4.40 -1.26 3.26
C MET A 279 -2.99 -1.86 3.32
N LEU A 280 -1.97 -1.09 2.95
CA LEU A 280 -0.57 -1.50 3.04
C LEU A 280 -0.15 -1.74 4.51
N VAL A 281 -0.45 -0.79 5.40
CA VAL A 281 -0.15 -0.94 6.84
C VAL A 281 -0.82 -2.19 7.43
N VAL A 282 -2.14 -2.35 7.23
CA VAL A 282 -2.90 -3.49 7.77
C VAL A 282 -2.39 -4.81 7.20
N SER A 283 -2.04 -4.86 5.92
CA SER A 283 -1.47 -6.06 5.30
C SER A 283 -0.12 -6.43 5.91
N LEU A 284 0.77 -5.45 6.08
CA LEU A 284 2.08 -5.69 6.70
C LEU A 284 1.94 -6.12 8.17
N GLN A 285 1.05 -5.49 8.94
CA GLN A 285 0.76 -5.89 10.31
C GLN A 285 0.22 -7.32 10.40
N HIS A 286 -0.67 -7.71 9.47
CA HIS A 286 -1.18 -9.07 9.39
C HIS A 286 -0.08 -10.09 9.06
N CYS A 287 0.91 -9.71 8.25
CA CYS A 287 2.09 -10.54 7.95
C CYS A 287 3.14 -10.54 9.09
N GLY A 288 2.81 -10.00 10.26
CA GLY A 288 3.69 -10.00 11.44
C GLY A 288 4.78 -8.93 11.43
N PHE A 289 4.78 -8.00 10.47
CA PHE A 289 5.63 -6.82 10.53
C PHE A 289 5.05 -5.81 11.52
N ASP A 290 5.91 -5.05 12.20
CA ASP A 290 5.48 -3.90 13.02
C ASP A 290 6.01 -2.60 12.39
N PRO A 291 5.39 -2.11 11.28
CA PRO A 291 5.86 -0.91 10.62
C PRO A 291 5.56 0.34 11.47
N SER A 292 6.50 1.29 11.48
CA SER A 292 6.13 2.67 11.78
C SER A 292 5.23 3.20 10.66
N PHE A 293 4.25 4.04 10.97
CA PHE A 293 3.42 4.63 9.94
C PHE A 293 2.91 6.04 10.24
N ALA A 294 2.61 6.80 9.18
CA ALA A 294 1.93 8.09 9.25
C ALA A 294 0.93 8.24 8.09
N VAL A 295 -0.35 8.23 8.41
CA VAL A 295 -1.48 8.19 7.46
C VAL A 295 -2.37 9.43 7.62
N GLY A 296 -2.94 9.94 6.53
CA GLY A 296 -3.78 11.14 6.53
C GLY A 296 -5.15 10.99 7.21
N GLY A 297 -5.52 9.79 7.64
CA GLY A 297 -6.78 9.46 8.30
C GLY A 297 -6.61 8.41 9.41
N GLU A 298 -7.63 8.25 10.25
CA GLU A 298 -7.64 7.27 11.33
C GLU A 298 -7.96 5.88 10.79
N LEU A 299 -7.07 4.91 11.03
CA LEU A 299 -7.33 3.50 10.76
C LEU A 299 -8.32 2.94 11.79
N ASN A 300 -9.33 2.21 11.33
CA ASN A 300 -10.38 1.66 12.19
C ASN A 300 -9.80 0.62 13.18
N GLU A 301 -8.84 -0.19 12.74
CA GLU A 301 -8.24 -1.27 13.52
C GLU A 301 -7.29 -0.75 14.61
N ALA A 302 -6.54 0.31 14.30
CA ALA A 302 -5.55 0.89 15.21
C ALA A 302 -6.11 2.03 16.08
N GLY A 303 -7.28 2.59 15.74
CA GLY A 303 -7.86 3.77 16.38
C GLY A 303 -6.92 4.99 16.33
N THR A 304 -6.06 5.02 15.31
CA THR A 304 -4.97 5.97 15.22
C THR A 304 -4.49 6.16 13.78
N ASN A 305 -3.85 7.29 13.53
CA ASN A 305 -3.36 7.69 12.20
C ASN A 305 -1.83 7.69 12.09
N ALA A 306 -1.13 7.38 13.18
CA ALA A 306 0.31 7.21 13.17
C ALA A 306 0.75 6.30 14.31
N HIS A 307 1.86 5.59 14.10
CA HIS A 307 2.44 4.64 15.06
C HIS A 307 3.95 4.62 14.90
N HIS A 308 4.65 4.38 16.01
CA HIS A 308 6.06 4.03 15.98
C HIS A 308 6.20 2.54 16.27
N GLY A 309 6.43 1.77 15.21
CA GLY A 309 6.67 0.33 15.29
C GLY A 309 8.15 0.01 15.52
N THR A 310 8.40 -1.21 15.98
CA THR A 310 9.75 -1.75 16.25
C THR A 310 10.42 -2.34 15.01
N GLY A 311 9.69 -2.48 13.89
CA GLY A 311 10.21 -3.01 12.64
C GLY A 311 11.04 -2.01 11.83
N GLY A 312 11.76 -2.52 10.82
CA GLY A 312 12.56 -1.70 9.90
C GLY A 312 11.78 -0.93 8.83
N ILE A 313 10.46 -1.09 8.78
CA ILE A 313 9.61 -0.51 7.73
C ILE A 313 8.95 0.78 8.24
N PHE A 314 8.90 1.79 7.38
CA PHE A 314 8.09 2.98 7.57
C PHE A 314 7.13 3.17 6.40
N VAL A 315 5.82 3.19 6.67
CA VAL A 315 4.79 3.44 5.66
C VAL A 315 4.20 4.84 5.83
N ALA A 316 4.18 5.66 4.80
CA ALA A 316 3.57 6.99 4.92
C ALA A 316 2.76 7.43 3.69
N GLU A 317 1.73 8.22 3.97
CA GLU A 317 1.02 8.99 2.95
C GLU A 317 1.86 10.22 2.58
N ALA A 318 2.18 10.34 1.30
CA ALA A 318 2.98 11.43 0.74
C ALA A 318 2.05 12.39 -0.03
N ASP A 319 1.96 13.62 0.50
CA ASP A 319 1.08 14.67 -0.01
C ASP A 319 1.72 15.40 -1.19
N GLU A 320 1.01 15.46 -2.30
CA GLU A 320 1.39 16.13 -3.53
C GLU A 320 0.98 17.60 -3.59
N SER A 321 0.03 18.04 -2.75
CA SER A 321 -0.69 19.31 -2.94
C SER A 321 0.14 20.57 -2.71
N ASP A 322 1.26 20.48 -1.97
CA ASP A 322 2.09 21.60 -1.54
C ASP A 322 3.60 21.39 -1.79
N GLY A 323 3.95 20.44 -2.67
CA GLY A 323 5.33 20.09 -2.98
C GLY A 323 6.05 19.25 -1.92
N SER A 324 5.34 18.78 -0.88
CA SER A 324 5.90 17.94 0.18
C SER A 324 6.60 16.68 -0.32
N LEU A 325 6.21 16.14 -1.47
CA LEU A 325 6.83 14.95 -2.08
C LEU A 325 8.35 15.04 -2.16
N LEU A 326 8.88 16.23 -2.47
CA LEU A 326 10.31 16.45 -2.70
C LEU A 326 11.15 16.45 -1.41
N GLN A 327 10.52 16.29 -0.25
CA GLN A 327 11.21 16.12 1.03
C GLN A 327 11.62 14.67 1.30
N TYR A 328 11.08 13.71 0.55
CA TYR A 328 11.22 12.28 0.86
C TYR A 328 12.19 11.57 -0.09
N GLU A 329 12.73 10.44 0.36
CA GLU A 329 13.64 9.56 -0.40
C GLU A 329 13.18 8.11 -0.24
N PRO A 330 12.13 7.70 -0.96
CA PRO A 330 11.50 6.39 -0.80
C PRO A 330 12.35 5.22 -1.30
N ASP A 331 12.16 4.05 -0.71
CA ASP A 331 12.59 2.77 -1.28
C ASP A 331 11.51 2.20 -2.21
N VAL A 332 10.24 2.39 -1.84
CA VAL A 332 9.08 2.06 -2.66
C VAL A 332 8.13 3.26 -2.72
N ALA A 333 7.66 3.60 -3.91
CA ALA A 333 6.64 4.61 -4.13
C ALA A 333 5.44 4.02 -4.88
N VAL A 334 4.24 4.21 -4.35
CA VAL A 334 2.98 3.88 -5.01
C VAL A 334 2.35 5.17 -5.50
N VAL A 335 2.06 5.28 -6.80
CA VAL A 335 1.32 6.41 -7.39
C VAL A 335 -0.04 5.90 -7.89
N THR A 336 -1.11 6.31 -7.20
CA THR A 336 -2.46 5.81 -7.46
C THR A 336 -3.10 6.43 -8.71
N ASN A 337 -2.87 7.71 -8.97
CA ASN A 337 -3.37 8.48 -10.12
C ASN A 337 -2.75 9.89 -10.14
N ILE A 338 -2.78 10.55 -11.29
CA ILE A 338 -2.36 11.94 -11.51
C ILE A 338 -3.43 12.66 -12.35
N GLU A 339 -4.27 13.43 -11.70
CA GLU A 339 -5.36 14.21 -12.29
C GLU A 339 -5.14 15.71 -12.06
N SER A 340 -5.83 16.54 -12.83
CA SER A 340 -5.76 18.00 -12.66
C SER A 340 -6.45 18.46 -11.37
N ASP A 341 -5.68 18.57 -10.28
CA ASP A 341 -6.07 19.15 -8.99
C ASP A 341 -4.94 20.04 -8.45
N HIS A 342 -5.17 20.74 -7.34
CA HIS A 342 -4.15 21.51 -6.60
C HIS A 342 -3.40 22.60 -7.40
N LEU A 343 -3.99 23.07 -8.51
CA LEU A 343 -3.41 24.11 -9.37
C LEU A 343 -3.24 25.47 -8.65
N ASP A 344 -3.90 25.66 -7.51
CA ASP A 344 -3.70 26.85 -6.66
C ASP A 344 -2.23 26.99 -6.19
N TYR A 345 -1.53 25.87 -6.00
CA TYR A 345 -0.12 25.84 -5.61
C TYR A 345 0.82 25.79 -6.82
N PHE A 346 0.54 24.90 -7.78
CA PHE A 346 1.43 24.64 -8.91
C PHE A 346 1.26 25.61 -10.08
N GLY A 347 0.14 26.32 -10.17
CA GLY A 347 -0.19 27.25 -11.25
C GLY A 347 -0.58 26.57 -12.56
N THR A 348 0.11 25.51 -12.97
CA THR A 348 -0.17 24.77 -14.21
C THR A 348 -0.19 23.25 -14.01
N LEU A 349 -0.89 22.55 -14.90
CA LEU A 349 -0.94 21.09 -14.89
C LEU A 349 0.44 20.48 -15.14
N GLU A 350 1.26 21.10 -15.99
CA GLU A 350 2.62 20.64 -16.27
C GLU A 350 3.49 20.69 -15.01
N ALA A 351 3.38 21.75 -14.20
CA ALA A 351 4.10 21.85 -12.94
C ALA A 351 3.61 20.82 -11.90
N TYR A 352 2.30 20.55 -11.87
CA TYR A 352 1.74 19.48 -11.03
C TYR A 352 2.24 18.09 -11.46
N VAL A 353 2.26 17.80 -12.76
CA VAL A 353 2.79 16.52 -13.27
C VAL A 353 4.29 16.41 -12.99
N GLN A 354 5.05 17.49 -13.19
CA GLN A 354 6.51 17.51 -12.96
C GLN A 354 6.89 17.16 -11.53
N VAL A 355 6.07 17.51 -10.52
CA VAL A 355 6.39 17.16 -9.12
C VAL A 355 6.42 15.65 -8.89
N PHE A 356 5.65 14.87 -9.67
CA PHE A 356 5.70 13.41 -9.61
C PHE A 356 6.96 12.86 -10.31
N ASP A 357 7.35 13.43 -11.44
CA ASP A 357 8.61 13.06 -12.12
C ASP A 357 9.82 13.34 -11.19
N ASP A 358 9.84 14.48 -10.52
CA ASP A 358 10.86 14.87 -9.56
C ASP A 358 10.84 13.98 -8.31
N PHE A 359 9.66 13.61 -7.82
CA PHE A 359 9.51 12.68 -6.69
C PHE A 359 10.04 11.28 -7.04
N VAL A 360 9.72 10.77 -8.23
CA VAL A 360 10.22 9.46 -8.66
C VAL A 360 11.74 9.46 -8.82
N ALA A 361 12.32 10.56 -9.28
CA ALA A 361 13.77 10.71 -9.37
C ALA A 361 14.48 10.67 -8.00
N ARG A 362 13.74 10.77 -6.89
CA ARG A 362 14.26 10.66 -5.51
C ARG A 362 14.16 9.26 -4.92
N LEU A 363 13.61 8.28 -5.65
CA LEU A 363 13.70 6.88 -5.22
C LEU A 363 15.17 6.47 -5.06
N ARG A 364 15.45 5.69 -4.02
CA ARG A 364 16.78 5.13 -3.82
C ARG A 364 17.13 4.17 -4.97
N PRO A 365 18.43 4.02 -5.33
CA PRO A 365 18.85 3.06 -6.35
C PRO A 365 18.34 1.64 -6.06
N GLY A 366 17.79 0.98 -7.09
CA GLY A 366 17.11 -0.30 -7.00
C GLY A 366 15.67 -0.26 -6.47
N GLY A 367 15.18 0.93 -6.10
CA GLY A 367 13.85 1.16 -5.56
C GLY A 367 12.72 0.79 -6.53
N LEU A 368 11.49 0.72 -6.03
CA LEU A 368 10.32 0.32 -6.79
C LEU A 368 9.28 1.45 -6.92
N LEU A 369 8.91 1.76 -8.15
CA LEU A 369 7.73 2.55 -8.48
C LEU A 369 6.56 1.61 -8.85
N VAL A 370 5.45 1.70 -8.11
CA VAL A 370 4.18 1.02 -8.38
C VAL A 370 3.17 2.02 -8.93
N VAL A 371 2.56 1.75 -10.08
CA VAL A 371 1.67 2.70 -10.78
C VAL A 371 0.35 2.06 -11.22
N CYS A 372 -0.74 2.82 -11.08
CA CYS A 372 -2.03 2.44 -11.66
C CYS A 372 -2.04 2.75 -13.16
N LEU A 373 -2.13 1.72 -14.00
CA LEU A 373 -2.17 1.86 -15.46
C LEU A 373 -3.58 2.15 -16.02
N ASP A 374 -4.61 2.09 -15.17
CA ASP A 374 -5.96 2.55 -15.54
C ASP A 374 -6.05 4.09 -15.58
N ASP A 375 -5.15 4.79 -14.89
CA ASP A 375 -5.08 6.25 -14.90
C ASP A 375 -4.12 6.75 -15.99
N PRO A 376 -4.57 7.61 -16.93
CA PRO A 376 -3.71 8.14 -17.99
C PRO A 376 -2.48 8.90 -17.48
N GLY A 377 -2.61 9.66 -16.39
CA GLY A 377 -1.53 10.46 -15.83
C GLY A 377 -0.41 9.60 -15.24
N ALA A 378 -0.76 8.61 -14.41
CA ALA A 378 0.16 7.64 -13.84
C ALA A 378 0.76 6.70 -14.90
N ARG A 379 -0.02 6.32 -15.93
CA ARG A 379 0.51 5.58 -17.09
C ARG A 379 1.57 6.40 -17.84
N ALA A 380 1.31 7.68 -18.09
CA ALA A 380 2.26 8.57 -18.74
C ALA A 380 3.53 8.82 -17.88
N LEU A 381 3.39 8.86 -16.54
CA LEU A 381 4.55 8.87 -15.63
C LEU A 381 5.40 7.62 -15.82
N ALA A 382 4.78 6.43 -15.89
CA ALA A 382 5.50 5.17 -16.11
C ALA A 382 6.29 5.18 -17.43
N GLU A 383 5.71 5.72 -18.51
CA GLU A 383 6.36 5.89 -19.82
C GLU A 383 7.59 6.81 -19.74
N ARG A 384 7.45 7.99 -19.11
CA ARG A 384 8.55 8.95 -18.96
C ARG A 384 9.69 8.40 -18.12
N VAL A 385 9.36 7.70 -17.04
CA VAL A 385 10.33 7.07 -16.15
C VAL A 385 11.10 5.95 -16.85
N THR A 386 10.40 5.11 -17.62
CA THR A 386 11.03 4.00 -18.36
C THR A 386 11.89 4.48 -19.52
N ALA A 387 11.60 5.65 -20.08
CA ALA A 387 12.40 6.28 -21.13
C ALA A 387 13.71 6.91 -20.63
N ARG A 388 13.94 6.93 -19.30
CA ARG A 388 15.13 7.52 -18.67
C ARG A 388 16.16 6.45 -18.31
N ASP A 389 17.27 6.44 -19.04
CA ASP A 389 18.40 5.53 -18.80
C ASP A 389 19.23 5.92 -17.56
N ASP A 390 19.02 7.11 -16.99
CA ASP A 390 19.76 7.63 -15.85
C ASP A 390 19.16 7.26 -14.48
N LEU A 391 18.00 6.58 -14.48
CA LEU A 391 17.34 6.10 -13.26
C LEU A 391 17.56 4.59 -13.05
N ASP A 392 18.19 4.22 -11.94
CA ASP A 392 18.26 2.83 -11.49
C ASP A 392 17.05 2.50 -10.60
N ILE A 393 15.87 2.37 -11.20
CA ILE A 393 14.64 2.00 -10.48
C ILE A 393 13.82 0.95 -11.25
N ARG A 394 13.05 0.16 -10.50
CA ARG A 394 12.10 -0.82 -11.03
C ARG A 394 10.73 -0.16 -11.15
N VAL A 395 9.96 -0.52 -12.18
CA VAL A 395 8.57 -0.04 -12.35
C VAL A 395 7.63 -1.23 -12.52
N LEU A 396 6.54 -1.26 -11.74
CA LEU A 396 5.47 -2.27 -11.83
C LEU A 396 4.11 -1.59 -11.96
N GLY A 397 3.37 -1.98 -13.00
CA GLY A 397 2.00 -1.53 -13.22
C GLY A 397 0.97 -2.44 -12.57
N TYR A 398 -0.16 -1.87 -12.18
CA TYR A 398 -1.39 -2.59 -11.87
C TYR A 398 -2.61 -1.93 -12.53
N GLY A 399 -3.69 -2.67 -12.71
CA GLY A 399 -4.90 -2.11 -13.33
C GLY A 399 -5.91 -3.17 -13.72
N SER A 400 -6.98 -2.76 -14.39
CA SER A 400 -8.06 -3.63 -14.87
C SER A 400 -8.29 -3.52 -16.38
N GLY A 401 -7.75 -2.50 -17.04
CA GLY A 401 -7.90 -2.26 -18.48
C GLY A 401 -7.25 -3.31 -19.38
N GLU A 402 -7.20 -3.02 -20.68
CA GLU A 402 -6.34 -3.75 -21.61
C GLU A 402 -4.89 -3.33 -21.37
N LEU A 403 -4.12 -4.23 -20.74
CA LEU A 403 -2.73 -3.98 -20.34
C LEU A 403 -1.73 -4.74 -21.23
N ALA A 404 -2.16 -5.20 -22.40
CA ALA A 404 -1.29 -5.92 -23.34
C ALA A 404 -0.15 -5.01 -23.86
N ASP A 405 -0.49 -3.75 -24.14
CA ASP A 405 0.45 -2.71 -24.59
C ASP A 405 0.89 -1.82 -23.41
N ALA A 406 0.97 -2.38 -22.20
CA ALA A 406 1.43 -1.63 -21.04
C ALA A 406 2.90 -1.17 -21.26
N PRO A 407 3.25 0.07 -20.90
CA PRO A 407 4.60 0.60 -21.08
C PRO A 407 5.63 -0.03 -20.13
N VAL A 408 5.15 -0.77 -19.12
CA VAL A 408 5.93 -1.38 -18.04
C VAL A 408 5.37 -2.77 -17.71
N PRO A 409 6.17 -3.65 -17.07
CA PRO A 409 5.67 -4.94 -16.60
C PRO A 409 4.46 -4.79 -15.67
N VAL A 410 3.43 -5.61 -15.88
CA VAL A 410 2.21 -5.62 -15.07
C VAL A 410 2.37 -6.63 -13.95
N GLY A 411 2.48 -6.15 -12.70
CA GLY A 411 2.65 -7.01 -11.52
C GLY A 411 1.38 -7.75 -11.12
N VAL A 412 0.23 -7.08 -11.22
CA VAL A 412 -1.08 -7.66 -10.91
C VAL A 412 -2.20 -6.98 -11.72
N ARG A 413 -3.16 -7.78 -12.18
CA ARG A 413 -4.33 -7.31 -12.93
C ARG A 413 -5.63 -7.66 -12.23
N LEU A 414 -6.55 -6.70 -12.14
CA LEU A 414 -7.94 -6.92 -11.76
C LEU A 414 -8.72 -7.44 -12.98
N LEU A 415 -9.17 -8.70 -12.92
CA LEU A 415 -9.94 -9.34 -13.98
C LEU A 415 -11.44 -9.12 -13.83
N ASN A 416 -11.94 -9.12 -12.60
CA ASN A 416 -13.35 -8.91 -12.29
C ASN A 416 -13.52 -8.29 -10.91
N TRP A 417 -14.60 -7.53 -10.73
CA TRP A 417 -15.05 -7.01 -9.43
C TRP A 417 -16.55 -7.31 -9.26
N GLU A 418 -16.91 -7.90 -8.13
CA GLU A 418 -18.29 -8.18 -7.76
C GLU A 418 -18.61 -7.53 -6.41
N PRO A 419 -19.43 -6.46 -6.38
CA PRO A 419 -19.91 -5.89 -5.12
C PRO A 419 -20.72 -6.92 -4.31
N ARG A 420 -20.50 -6.98 -3.00
CA ARG A 420 -21.19 -7.90 -2.07
C ARG A 420 -21.52 -7.19 -0.75
N ASP A 421 -22.80 -6.86 -0.56
CA ASP A 421 -23.31 -6.18 0.63
C ASP A 421 -22.52 -4.94 1.07
N VAL A 422 -21.59 -5.06 2.03
CA VAL A 422 -20.72 -3.96 2.50
C VAL A 422 -19.31 -4.00 1.91
N GLY A 423 -18.99 -5.02 1.11
CA GLY A 423 -17.68 -5.26 0.52
C GLY A 423 -17.74 -5.73 -0.93
N GLY A 424 -16.84 -6.63 -1.32
CA GLY A 424 -16.87 -7.29 -2.63
C GLY A 424 -15.81 -8.36 -2.84
N LEU A 425 -15.88 -9.01 -3.99
CA LEU A 425 -14.94 -10.04 -4.45
C LEU A 425 -14.23 -9.53 -5.71
N ALA A 426 -12.91 -9.47 -5.64
CA ALA A 426 -12.04 -9.22 -6.77
C ALA A 426 -11.47 -10.54 -7.30
N THR A 427 -11.48 -10.73 -8.60
CA THR A 427 -10.68 -11.78 -9.26
C THR A 427 -9.43 -11.12 -9.83
N VAL A 428 -8.26 -11.56 -9.38
CA VAL A 428 -6.96 -10.94 -9.70
C VAL A 428 -6.03 -11.95 -10.34
N ARG A 429 -5.13 -11.50 -11.21
CA ARG A 429 -4.06 -12.33 -11.80
C ARG A 429 -2.71 -11.67 -11.56
N LEU A 430 -1.80 -12.40 -10.95
CA LEU A 430 -0.43 -11.96 -10.71
C LEU A 430 0.45 -12.34 -11.89
N ALA A 431 1.52 -11.57 -12.12
CA ALA A 431 2.42 -11.77 -13.26
C ALA A 431 3.13 -13.14 -13.23
N ASP A 432 3.42 -13.62 -12.03
CA ASP A 432 4.15 -14.86 -11.73
C ASP A 432 3.24 -16.09 -11.65
N GLU A 433 1.92 -15.93 -11.82
CA GLU A 433 0.94 -17.01 -11.70
C GLU A 433 0.01 -17.11 -12.91
N SER A 434 -0.22 -18.34 -13.40
CA SER A 434 -1.16 -18.59 -14.50
C SER A 434 -2.62 -18.58 -14.04
N ALA A 435 -2.87 -19.05 -12.81
CA ALA A 435 -4.20 -19.14 -12.24
C ALA A 435 -4.61 -17.81 -11.59
N PRO A 436 -5.87 -17.36 -11.79
CA PRO A 436 -6.38 -16.21 -11.05
C PRO A 436 -6.61 -16.56 -9.58
N ARG A 437 -6.50 -15.56 -8.70
CA ARG A 437 -6.85 -15.63 -7.29
C ARG A 437 -8.10 -14.82 -7.00
N THR A 438 -8.79 -15.18 -5.94
CA THR A 438 -9.91 -14.40 -5.39
C THR A 438 -9.42 -13.60 -4.19
N LEU A 439 -9.65 -12.29 -4.23
CA LEU A 439 -9.40 -11.36 -3.13
C LEU A 439 -10.76 -10.86 -2.62
N ARG A 440 -11.07 -11.13 -1.35
CA ARG A 440 -12.26 -10.57 -0.69
C ARG A 440 -11.88 -9.26 -0.03
N LEU A 441 -12.71 -8.23 -0.20
CA LEU A 441 -12.55 -6.95 0.47
C LEU A 441 -13.81 -6.66 1.29
N SER A 442 -13.61 -6.10 2.49
CA SER A 442 -14.69 -5.66 3.38
C SER A 442 -15.15 -4.22 3.09
N VAL A 443 -14.62 -3.62 2.02
CA VAL A 443 -14.98 -2.30 1.51
C VAL A 443 -15.47 -2.41 0.07
N PRO A 444 -16.47 -1.61 -0.36
CA PRO A 444 -17.04 -1.73 -1.69
C PRO A 444 -16.32 -0.85 -2.71
N GLY A 445 -16.58 -1.14 -3.99
CA GLY A 445 -16.11 -0.36 -5.13
C GLY A 445 -14.84 -0.90 -5.80
N ARG A 446 -14.85 -0.91 -7.13
CA ARG A 446 -13.71 -1.29 -7.99
C ARG A 446 -12.44 -0.48 -7.68
N HIS A 447 -12.58 0.80 -7.32
CA HIS A 447 -11.45 1.65 -6.97
C HIS A 447 -10.76 1.18 -5.68
N MET A 448 -11.49 0.62 -4.72
CA MET A 448 -10.88 0.00 -3.52
C MET A 448 -10.12 -1.28 -3.88
N ALA A 449 -10.62 -2.07 -4.84
CA ALA A 449 -9.86 -3.20 -5.36
C ALA A 449 -8.55 -2.76 -6.03
N LEU A 450 -8.56 -1.67 -6.82
CA LEU A 450 -7.34 -1.10 -7.39
C LEU A 450 -6.36 -0.59 -6.31
N ASN A 451 -6.85 0.10 -5.28
CA ASN A 451 -6.03 0.51 -4.14
C ASN A 451 -5.37 -0.70 -3.45
N ALA A 452 -6.12 -1.78 -3.26
CA ALA A 452 -5.62 -3.02 -2.69
C ALA A 452 -4.53 -3.67 -3.55
N LEU A 453 -4.61 -3.57 -4.89
CA LEU A 453 -3.57 -4.06 -5.79
C LEU A 453 -2.26 -3.26 -5.66
N GLY A 454 -2.34 -1.93 -5.56
CA GLY A 454 -1.17 -1.09 -5.30
C GLY A 454 -0.49 -1.42 -3.96
N ALA A 455 -1.30 -1.59 -2.91
CA ALA A 455 -0.82 -2.01 -1.59
C ALA A 455 -0.21 -3.43 -1.61
N LEU A 456 -0.81 -4.37 -2.34
CA LEU A 456 -0.31 -5.74 -2.48
C LEU A 456 1.10 -5.76 -3.09
N LEU A 457 1.32 -5.01 -4.18
CA LEU A 457 2.62 -4.97 -4.83
C LEU A 457 3.69 -4.36 -3.92
N ALA A 458 3.37 -3.27 -3.21
CA ALA A 458 4.30 -2.65 -2.27
C ALA A 458 4.62 -3.57 -1.07
N ALA A 459 3.63 -4.29 -0.53
CA ALA A 459 3.85 -5.24 0.56
C ALA A 459 4.73 -6.42 0.13
N ARG A 460 4.49 -6.98 -1.07
CA ARG A 460 5.33 -8.06 -1.63
C ARG A 460 6.78 -7.61 -1.83
N ASP A 461 7.00 -6.38 -2.29
CA ASP A 461 8.35 -5.86 -2.49
C ASP A 461 9.12 -5.70 -1.16
N ALA A 462 8.40 -5.40 -0.08
CA ALA A 462 8.96 -5.35 1.27
C ALA A 462 9.18 -6.73 1.93
N GLY A 463 8.98 -7.83 1.19
CA GLY A 463 9.22 -9.20 1.65
C GLY A 463 8.02 -9.87 2.32
N ALA A 464 6.81 -9.32 2.20
CA ALA A 464 5.62 -9.94 2.77
C ALA A 464 5.09 -11.10 1.89
N GLU A 465 4.73 -12.21 2.54
CA GLU A 465 4.22 -13.40 1.86
C GLU A 465 2.85 -13.15 1.22
N LEU A 466 2.72 -13.50 -0.06
CA LEU A 466 1.53 -13.18 -0.85
C LEU A 466 0.23 -13.68 -0.21
N ALA A 467 0.25 -14.91 0.31
CA ALA A 467 -0.93 -15.52 0.92
C ALA A 467 -1.37 -14.75 2.19
N GLU A 468 -0.43 -14.24 2.96
CA GLU A 468 -0.69 -13.45 4.17
C GLU A 468 -1.14 -12.02 3.81
N VAL A 469 -0.53 -11.40 2.80
CA VAL A 469 -0.96 -10.09 2.29
C VAL A 469 -2.42 -10.12 1.84
N LEU A 470 -2.83 -11.15 1.10
CA LEU A 470 -4.23 -11.32 0.67
C LEU A 470 -5.18 -11.48 1.86
N GLN A 471 -4.76 -12.17 2.92
CA GLN A 471 -5.56 -12.30 4.15
C GLN A 471 -5.65 -10.98 4.91
N GLY A 472 -4.55 -10.23 5.01
CA GLY A 472 -4.52 -8.91 5.63
C GLY A 472 -5.44 -7.92 4.92
N LEU A 473 -5.42 -7.89 3.58
CA LEU A 473 -6.33 -7.09 2.76
C LEU A 473 -7.81 -7.49 2.98
N GLN A 474 -8.10 -8.77 3.21
CA GLN A 474 -9.46 -9.21 3.55
C GLN A 474 -9.89 -8.69 4.93
N GLY A 475 -8.96 -8.62 5.89
CA GLY A 475 -9.18 -8.10 7.24
C GLY A 475 -9.37 -6.59 7.33
N PHE A 476 -9.00 -5.84 6.28
CA PHE A 476 -9.13 -4.39 6.24
C PHE A 476 -10.59 -3.94 6.33
N GLY A 477 -10.96 -3.36 7.48
CA GLY A 477 -12.27 -2.83 7.84
C GLY A 477 -12.51 -1.37 7.42
N GLY A 478 -11.62 -0.80 6.60
CA GLY A 478 -11.76 0.56 6.08
C GLY A 478 -11.06 1.64 6.90
N VAL A 479 -11.09 2.86 6.36
CA VAL A 479 -10.62 4.07 7.03
C VAL A 479 -11.84 4.90 7.42
N HIS A 480 -11.76 5.60 8.55
CA HIS A 480 -12.82 6.51 8.97
C HIS A 480 -13.17 7.49 7.82
N ARG A 481 -14.46 7.59 7.47
CA ARG A 481 -14.97 8.41 6.34
C ARG A 481 -14.48 8.02 4.94
N ARG A 482 -14.13 6.76 4.68
CA ARG A 482 -13.87 6.25 3.31
C ARG A 482 -14.80 5.08 3.01
N PHE A 483 -15.96 5.38 2.43
CA PHE A 483 -17.10 4.49 2.25
C PHE A 483 -17.40 3.67 3.51
N GLN A 484 -17.34 4.34 4.66
CA GLN A 484 -17.41 3.70 5.96
C GLN A 484 -18.84 3.23 6.21
N PHE A 485 -19.02 1.94 6.50
CA PHE A 485 -20.32 1.43 6.93
C PHE A 485 -20.64 1.94 8.35
N VAL A 486 -21.66 2.79 8.46
CA VAL A 486 -22.10 3.36 9.75
C VAL A 486 -23.09 2.42 10.43
N GLY A 487 -23.98 1.80 9.65
CA GLY A 487 -24.94 0.84 10.17
C GLY A 487 -26.07 0.51 9.21
N ARG A 488 -26.98 -0.35 9.68
CA ARG A 488 -28.18 -0.75 8.96
C ARG A 488 -29.39 -0.67 9.88
N GLU A 489 -30.48 -0.14 9.37
CA GLU A 489 -31.75 -0.09 10.08
C GLU A 489 -32.90 -0.24 9.08
N ASN A 490 -33.92 -1.03 9.40
CA ASN A 490 -35.09 -1.26 8.52
C ASN A 490 -34.74 -1.61 7.05
N GLY A 491 -33.66 -2.37 6.84
CA GLY A 491 -33.20 -2.77 5.51
C GLY A 491 -32.50 -1.67 4.70
N VAL A 492 -32.27 -0.50 5.29
CA VAL A 492 -31.50 0.62 4.70
C VAL A 492 -30.09 0.57 5.25
N ARG A 493 -29.08 0.69 4.38
CA ARG A 493 -27.68 0.82 4.79
C ARG A 493 -27.28 2.28 4.78
N VAL A 494 -26.54 2.70 5.80
CA VAL A 494 -25.99 4.05 5.91
C VAL A 494 -24.47 3.96 5.87
N PHE A 495 -23.88 4.70 4.95
CA PHE A 495 -22.43 4.86 4.78
C PHE A 495 -22.04 6.33 4.96
N ASP A 496 -20.76 6.56 5.27
CA ASP A 496 -20.17 7.89 5.40
C ASP A 496 -18.88 8.00 4.57
N ASP A 497 -18.72 9.11 3.85
CA ASP A 497 -17.59 9.33 2.95
C ASP A 497 -17.10 10.79 2.96
N TYR A 498 -15.78 10.96 2.85
CA TYR A 498 -15.08 12.24 2.84
C TYR A 498 -15.09 12.95 1.46
N ALA A 499 -15.58 12.29 0.41
CA ALA A 499 -15.56 12.80 -0.96
C ALA A 499 -16.08 14.24 -1.04
N HIS A 500 -15.23 15.13 -1.54
CA HIS A 500 -15.48 16.57 -1.64
C HIS A 500 -14.90 17.18 -2.92
N HIS A 501 -14.28 16.37 -3.78
CA HIS A 501 -13.96 16.70 -5.17
C HIS A 501 -14.91 15.95 -6.13
N PRO A 502 -15.33 16.51 -7.28
CA PRO A 502 -16.25 15.85 -8.20
C PRO A 502 -15.82 14.45 -8.66
N THR A 503 -14.53 14.19 -8.85
CA THR A 503 -14.01 12.84 -9.17
C THR A 503 -14.29 11.86 -8.03
N GLU A 504 -14.01 12.24 -6.78
CA GLU A 504 -14.27 11.38 -5.62
C GLU A 504 -15.78 11.09 -5.46
N VAL A 505 -16.61 12.11 -5.63
CA VAL A 505 -18.09 11.97 -5.58
C VAL A 505 -18.57 10.96 -6.62
N ARG A 506 -18.05 11.05 -7.86
CA ARG A 506 -18.36 10.09 -8.93
C ARG A 506 -17.94 8.67 -8.57
N ALA A 507 -16.75 8.48 -8.01
CA ALA A 507 -16.25 7.16 -7.64
C ALA A 507 -17.12 6.49 -6.56
N VAL A 508 -17.52 7.25 -5.53
CA VAL A 508 -18.34 6.77 -4.43
C VAL A 508 -19.77 6.46 -4.90
N LEU A 509 -20.43 7.39 -5.59
CA LEU A 509 -21.78 7.16 -6.09
C LEU A 509 -21.83 6.07 -7.15
N GLY A 510 -20.80 5.95 -8.00
CA GLY A 510 -20.65 4.84 -8.94
C GLY A 510 -20.61 3.49 -8.23
N ALA A 511 -19.81 3.36 -7.17
CA ALA A 511 -19.72 2.13 -6.37
C ALA A 511 -21.05 1.79 -5.68
N ALA A 512 -21.75 2.78 -5.12
CA ALA A 512 -23.06 2.58 -4.51
C ALA A 512 -24.12 2.17 -5.53
N ALA A 513 -24.11 2.79 -6.71
CA ALA A 513 -25.03 2.46 -7.79
C ALA A 513 -24.78 1.05 -8.34
N GLU A 514 -23.51 0.63 -8.44
CA GLU A 514 -23.13 -0.74 -8.81
C GLU A 514 -23.64 -1.76 -7.79
N LEU A 515 -23.46 -1.46 -6.50
CA LEU A 515 -23.94 -2.31 -5.40
C LEU A 515 -25.46 -2.55 -5.47
N VAL A 516 -26.28 -1.49 -5.59
CA VAL A 516 -27.74 -1.65 -5.63
C VAL A 516 -28.23 -2.34 -6.91
N ARG A 517 -27.52 -2.18 -8.04
CA ARG A 517 -27.80 -2.88 -9.31
C ARG A 517 -27.46 -4.36 -9.22
N GLN A 518 -26.30 -4.72 -8.67
CA GLN A 518 -25.88 -6.12 -8.53
C GLN A 518 -26.86 -6.91 -7.66
N GLU A 519 -27.32 -6.33 -6.56
CA GLU A 519 -28.31 -6.98 -5.69
C GLU A 519 -29.66 -7.23 -6.37
N ALA A 520 -30.03 -6.39 -7.34
CA ALA A 520 -31.21 -6.62 -8.15
C ALA A 520 -30.98 -7.76 -9.17
N ALA A 521 -29.79 -7.82 -9.77
CA ALA A 521 -29.41 -8.86 -10.73
C ALA A 521 -29.31 -10.25 -10.09
N ASP A 522 -28.81 -10.34 -8.85
CA ASP A 522 -28.70 -11.59 -8.08
C ASP A 522 -30.06 -12.14 -7.62
N GLY A 523 -31.17 -11.47 -7.95
CA GLY A 523 -32.53 -11.88 -7.58
C GLY A 523 -32.85 -11.71 -6.08
N ALA A 524 -31.97 -11.04 -5.33
CA ALA A 524 -32.15 -10.81 -3.90
C ALA A 524 -33.32 -9.86 -3.59
N ARG A 525 -33.77 -9.04 -4.55
CA ARG A 525 -34.93 -8.15 -4.39
C ARG A 525 -35.79 -8.07 -5.66
N SER A 526 -37.10 -7.91 -5.47
CA SER A 526 -38.08 -7.69 -6.54
C SER A 526 -38.00 -6.28 -7.17
N ARG A 527 -37.30 -5.34 -6.51
CA ARG A 527 -36.96 -4.01 -7.04
C ARG A 527 -35.53 -3.63 -6.63
N PRO A 528 -34.77 -2.95 -7.51
CA PRO A 528 -33.48 -2.39 -7.13
C PRO A 528 -33.66 -1.37 -6.01
N GLY A 529 -32.73 -1.40 -5.06
CA GLY A 529 -32.61 -0.32 -4.07
C GLY A 529 -32.15 0.97 -4.74
N ARG A 530 -32.32 2.10 -4.08
CA ARG A 530 -31.88 3.40 -4.57
C ARG A 530 -30.62 3.88 -3.85
N VAL A 531 -29.87 4.75 -4.50
CA VAL A 531 -28.80 5.52 -3.88
C VAL A 531 -29.34 6.89 -3.47
N ILE A 532 -29.31 7.18 -2.17
CA ILE A 532 -29.64 8.48 -1.59
C ILE A 532 -28.36 9.11 -1.07
N VAL A 533 -28.00 10.30 -1.57
CA VAL A 533 -26.82 11.01 -1.10
C VAL A 533 -27.20 12.25 -0.30
N VAL A 534 -26.54 12.45 0.85
CA VAL A 534 -26.61 13.66 1.67
C VAL A 534 -25.28 14.36 1.52
N PHE A 535 -25.21 15.34 0.62
CA PHE A 535 -23.98 16.01 0.24
C PHE A 535 -23.83 17.37 0.93
N GLN A 536 -22.68 17.60 1.54
CA GLN A 536 -22.28 18.89 2.08
C GLN A 536 -21.10 19.47 1.30
N PRO A 537 -21.31 20.56 0.53
CA PRO A 537 -20.21 21.24 -0.14
C PRO A 537 -19.16 21.75 0.86
N HIS A 538 -17.88 21.68 0.50
CA HIS A 538 -16.76 22.12 1.31
C HIS A 538 -16.10 23.34 0.67
N LEU A 539 -15.92 24.42 1.44
CA LEU A 539 -15.41 25.74 1.00
C LEU A 539 -16.34 26.48 0.02
N TYR A 540 -16.41 27.80 0.18
CA TYR A 540 -17.16 28.69 -0.71
C TYR A 540 -16.47 28.82 -2.07
N SER A 541 -15.15 29.04 -2.11
CA SER A 541 -14.39 29.10 -3.36
C SER A 541 -14.58 27.86 -4.22
N ARG A 542 -14.38 26.67 -3.65
CA ARG A 542 -14.59 25.39 -4.37
C ARG A 542 -16.03 25.21 -4.84
N THR A 543 -17.00 25.58 -4.01
CA THR A 543 -18.41 25.50 -4.38
C THR A 543 -18.71 26.41 -5.58
N ALA A 544 -18.18 27.63 -5.60
CA ALA A 544 -18.35 28.55 -6.72
C ALA A 544 -17.72 28.01 -8.01
N THR A 545 -16.52 27.42 -7.92
CA THR A 545 -15.79 26.87 -9.07
C THR A 545 -16.45 25.61 -9.64
N PHE A 546 -16.84 24.66 -8.78
CA PHE A 546 -17.20 23.30 -9.20
C PHE A 546 -18.70 22.98 -9.10
N ALA A 547 -19.59 23.96 -8.91
CA ALA A 547 -21.01 23.70 -8.73
C ALA A 547 -21.63 22.81 -9.83
N ALA A 548 -21.31 23.08 -11.09
CA ALA A 548 -21.80 22.29 -12.23
C ALA A 548 -21.24 20.86 -12.22
N ASP A 549 -19.94 20.71 -11.95
CA ASP A 549 -19.29 19.40 -11.89
C ASP A 549 -19.80 18.54 -10.72
N PHE A 550 -20.09 19.17 -9.58
CA PHE A 550 -20.77 18.52 -8.46
C PHE A 550 -22.18 18.09 -8.84
N GLY A 551 -22.96 18.95 -9.50
CA GLY A 551 -24.29 18.60 -9.99
C GLY A 551 -24.28 17.34 -10.86
N ALA A 552 -23.38 17.32 -11.86
CA ALA A 552 -23.20 16.17 -12.74
C ALA A 552 -22.71 14.91 -12.02
N ALA A 553 -21.86 15.05 -10.99
CA ALA A 553 -21.43 13.93 -10.15
C ALA A 553 -22.58 13.36 -9.30
N LEU A 554 -23.35 14.24 -8.66
CA LEU A 554 -24.47 13.89 -7.78
C LEU A 554 -25.64 13.25 -8.54
N ASP A 555 -25.79 13.52 -9.84
CA ASP A 555 -26.80 12.91 -10.71
C ASP A 555 -26.65 11.39 -10.90
N LEU A 556 -25.54 10.81 -10.43
CA LEU A 556 -25.35 9.36 -10.31
C LEU A 556 -26.19 8.75 -9.18
N ALA A 557 -26.65 9.55 -8.21
CA ALA A 557 -27.60 9.12 -7.19
C ALA A 557 -29.05 9.17 -7.71
N ASP A 558 -29.94 8.41 -7.09
CA ASP A 558 -31.37 8.43 -7.42
C ASP A 558 -32.10 9.59 -6.72
N GLU A 559 -31.60 10.01 -5.55
CA GLU A 559 -32.17 11.10 -4.75
C GLU A 559 -31.05 11.84 -3.99
N VAL A 560 -31.08 13.17 -4.03
CA VAL A 560 -30.01 14.04 -3.53
C VAL A 560 -30.54 14.97 -2.46
N VAL A 561 -29.87 15.04 -1.32
CA VAL A 561 -30.09 16.07 -0.29
C VAL A 561 -28.83 16.91 -0.20
N VAL A 562 -28.92 18.19 -0.53
CA VAL A 562 -27.77 19.12 -0.49
C VAL A 562 -27.89 20.00 0.75
N LEU A 563 -26.85 20.01 1.58
CA LEU A 563 -26.73 20.89 2.74
C LEU A 563 -26.12 22.24 2.36
N ASP A 564 -26.11 23.20 3.29
CA ASP A 564 -25.35 24.43 3.07
C ASP A 564 -23.83 24.21 3.17
N VAL A 565 -23.05 25.16 2.64
CA VAL A 565 -21.60 25.07 2.54
C VAL A 565 -20.95 25.01 3.92
N TYR A 566 -20.07 24.03 4.12
CA TYR A 566 -19.15 24.04 5.25
C TYR A 566 -17.94 24.92 4.90
N GLY A 567 -17.90 26.13 5.46
CA GLY A 567 -16.92 27.16 5.11
C GLY A 567 -15.49 26.89 5.58
N ALA A 568 -15.24 25.95 6.50
CA ALA A 568 -13.89 25.56 6.95
C ALA A 568 -12.88 26.70 7.22
N ARG A 569 -13.34 27.82 7.81
CA ARG A 569 -12.60 29.08 8.10
C ARG A 569 -12.46 30.07 6.93
N GLU A 570 -13.01 29.79 5.77
CA GLU A 570 -13.13 30.74 4.66
C GLU A 570 -14.22 31.79 4.95
N GLU A 571 -14.00 33.02 4.50
CA GLU A 571 -15.03 34.05 4.53
C GLU A 571 -16.16 33.70 3.54
N PRO A 572 -17.44 33.79 3.95
CA PRO A 572 -18.55 33.54 3.05
C PRO A 572 -18.49 34.40 1.79
N LEU A 573 -18.62 33.75 0.62
CA LEU A 573 -18.70 34.44 -0.66
C LEU A 573 -20.16 34.82 -0.98
N PRO A 574 -20.44 36.10 -1.31
CA PRO A 574 -21.79 36.52 -1.69
C PRO A 574 -22.36 35.68 -2.84
N GLY A 575 -23.57 35.15 -2.68
CA GLY A 575 -24.26 34.36 -3.69
C GLY A 575 -23.85 32.88 -3.75
N VAL A 576 -22.86 32.46 -2.96
CA VAL A 576 -22.42 31.06 -2.90
C VAL A 576 -23.04 30.36 -1.69
N SER A 577 -23.83 29.34 -1.95
CA SER A 577 -24.46 28.48 -0.93
C SER A 577 -24.63 27.07 -1.47
N GLY A 578 -25.05 26.12 -0.63
CA GLY A 578 -25.37 24.77 -1.09
C GLY A 578 -26.48 24.74 -2.16
N ALA A 579 -27.34 25.75 -2.19
CA ALA A 579 -28.37 25.89 -3.22
C ALA A 579 -27.78 26.03 -4.63
N LEU A 580 -26.55 26.56 -4.78
CA LEU A 580 -25.87 26.68 -6.07
C LEU A 580 -25.55 25.29 -6.65
N VAL A 581 -25.09 24.36 -5.80
CA VAL A 581 -24.88 22.97 -6.20
C VAL A 581 -26.22 22.30 -6.49
N ALA A 582 -27.21 22.48 -5.62
CA ALA A 582 -28.54 21.88 -5.79
C ALA A 582 -29.22 22.27 -7.11
N GLN A 583 -29.04 23.52 -7.58
CA GLN A 583 -29.56 23.99 -8.87
C GLN A 583 -28.90 23.31 -10.08
N SER A 584 -27.71 22.74 -9.90
CA SER A 584 -26.98 22.03 -10.96
C SER A 584 -27.32 20.53 -11.02
N VAL A 585 -28.10 20.02 -10.07
CA VAL A 585 -28.55 18.61 -10.01
C VAL A 585 -29.84 18.45 -10.82
N THR A 586 -29.91 17.43 -11.66
CA THR A 586 -31.10 17.14 -12.50
C THR A 586 -31.98 16.03 -11.92
N ARG A 587 -31.44 15.20 -11.03
CA ARG A 587 -32.17 14.20 -10.23
C ARG A 587 -33.08 14.85 -9.18
N PRO A 588 -34.03 14.10 -8.58
CA PRO A 588 -34.78 14.57 -7.42
C PRO A 588 -33.83 15.11 -6.33
N VAL A 589 -33.90 16.42 -6.09
CA VAL A 589 -32.97 17.15 -5.21
C VAL A 589 -33.73 17.95 -4.16
N HIS A 590 -33.20 17.93 -2.94
CA HIS A 590 -33.72 18.67 -1.81
C HIS A 590 -32.61 19.54 -1.22
N TYR A 591 -32.76 20.86 -1.28
CA TYR A 591 -31.89 21.75 -0.53
C TYR A 591 -32.36 21.84 0.94
N GLN A 592 -31.53 21.38 1.87
CA GLN A 592 -31.81 21.38 3.31
C GLN A 592 -30.68 22.07 4.08
N PRO A 593 -30.74 23.39 4.29
CA PRO A 593 -29.71 24.11 5.06
C PRO A 593 -29.78 23.84 6.57
N ASP A 594 -30.94 23.39 7.10
CA ASP A 594 -31.08 23.06 8.52
C ASP A 594 -30.69 21.60 8.77
N MET A 595 -29.43 21.38 9.19
CA MET A 595 -28.89 20.05 9.48
C MET A 595 -29.74 19.24 10.47
N SER A 596 -30.41 19.91 11.42
CA SER A 596 -31.22 19.23 12.45
C SER A 596 -32.43 18.48 11.89
N ARG A 597 -32.86 18.83 10.67
CA ARG A 597 -34.01 18.21 9.99
C ARG A 597 -33.61 17.04 9.09
N VAL A 598 -32.33 16.93 8.74
CA VAL A 598 -31.85 16.01 7.70
C VAL A 598 -32.12 14.56 8.07
N GLY A 599 -31.81 14.14 9.31
CA GLY A 599 -32.03 12.76 9.75
C GLY A 599 -33.48 12.29 9.54
N ARG A 600 -34.46 13.12 9.93
CA ARG A 600 -35.89 12.82 9.73
C ARG A 600 -36.31 12.87 8.26
N GLN A 601 -35.80 13.85 7.50
CA GLN A 601 -36.10 13.98 6.08
C GLN A 601 -35.63 12.74 5.32
N VAL A 602 -34.36 12.35 5.46
CA VAL A 602 -33.78 11.18 4.80
C VAL A 602 -34.48 9.89 5.23
N ALA A 603 -34.79 9.74 6.52
CA ALA A 603 -35.54 8.58 7.01
C ALA A 603 -36.93 8.45 6.38
N ASN A 604 -37.59 9.56 6.01
CA ASN A 604 -38.87 9.55 5.31
C ASN A 604 -38.73 9.21 3.82
N LEU A 605 -37.63 9.63 3.19
CA LEU A 605 -37.31 9.34 1.79
C LEU A 605 -36.94 7.87 1.59
N ALA A 606 -36.13 7.31 2.49
CA ALA A 606 -35.55 5.98 2.38
C ALA A 606 -36.59 4.84 2.44
N ARG A 607 -36.27 3.74 1.78
CA ARG A 607 -37.05 2.51 1.68
C ARG A 607 -36.14 1.29 1.88
N PRO A 608 -36.66 0.13 2.32
CA PRO A 608 -35.86 -1.08 2.43
C PRO A 608 -35.12 -1.40 1.12
N GLY A 609 -33.82 -1.67 1.23
CA GLY A 609 -32.92 -1.90 0.11
C GLY A 609 -32.13 -0.67 -0.34
N ASP A 610 -32.52 0.54 0.07
CA ASP A 610 -31.79 1.76 -0.24
C ASP A 610 -30.41 1.79 0.45
N VAL A 611 -29.48 2.49 -0.21
CA VAL A 611 -28.18 2.87 0.32
C VAL A 611 -28.19 4.38 0.51
N VAL A 612 -27.92 4.82 1.74
CA VAL A 612 -27.78 6.23 2.10
C VAL A 612 -26.30 6.52 2.32
N ILE A 613 -25.79 7.63 1.76
CA ILE A 613 -24.41 8.05 1.94
C ILE A 613 -24.38 9.49 2.44
N THR A 614 -23.83 9.71 3.63
CA THR A 614 -23.41 11.04 4.07
C THR A 614 -22.06 11.37 3.44
N MET A 615 -21.95 12.52 2.78
CA MET A 615 -20.81 12.81 1.91
C MET A 615 -20.34 14.26 2.07
N GLY A 616 -19.05 14.43 2.33
CA GLY A 616 -18.37 15.72 2.42
C GLY A 616 -17.33 15.74 3.52
N ALA A 617 -16.48 16.77 3.53
CA ALA A 617 -15.36 16.90 4.48
C ALA A 617 -15.73 17.57 5.82
N GLY A 618 -16.91 18.20 5.90
CA GLY A 618 -17.40 18.93 7.08
C GLY A 618 -18.05 18.06 8.17
N ASP A 619 -19.08 18.60 8.80
CA ASP A 619 -19.81 17.98 9.92
C ASP A 619 -20.96 17.05 9.48
N VAL A 620 -21.16 16.86 8.17
CA VAL A 620 -22.10 15.89 7.58
C VAL A 620 -21.97 14.47 8.11
N THR A 621 -20.76 14.07 8.53
CA THR A 621 -20.46 12.76 9.15
C THR A 621 -21.32 12.48 10.39
N MET A 622 -21.71 13.51 11.13
CA MET A 622 -22.56 13.38 12.33
C MET A 622 -23.97 12.88 11.99
N LEU A 623 -24.43 13.11 10.75
CA LEU A 623 -25.79 12.78 10.32
C LEU A 623 -26.00 11.27 10.13
N GLY A 624 -24.95 10.46 9.95
CA GLY A 624 -25.10 9.02 9.77
C GLY A 624 -25.85 8.37 10.94
N SER A 625 -25.46 8.72 12.18
CA SER A 625 -26.14 8.27 13.41
C SER A 625 -27.58 8.78 13.50
N GLN A 626 -27.82 10.05 13.18
CA GLN A 626 -29.15 10.66 13.23
C GLN A 626 -30.11 10.07 12.19
N ILE A 627 -29.60 9.68 11.03
CA ILE A 627 -30.36 8.99 9.99
C ILE A 627 -30.76 7.60 10.48
N LEU A 628 -29.84 6.85 11.09
CA LEU A 628 -30.13 5.54 11.69
C LEU A 628 -31.19 5.64 12.79
N ASP A 629 -31.08 6.62 13.68
CA ASP A 629 -32.10 6.87 14.71
C ASP A 629 -33.45 7.26 14.10
N GLY A 630 -33.44 8.11 13.07
CA GLY A 630 -34.65 8.47 12.32
C GLY A 630 -35.32 7.26 11.66
N LEU A 631 -34.52 6.35 11.08
CA LEU A 631 -35.00 5.10 10.50
C LEU A 631 -35.59 4.19 11.58
N ARG A 632 -34.98 4.09 12.76
CA ARG A 632 -35.44 3.24 13.87
C ARG A 632 -36.77 3.69 14.45
N VAL A 633 -36.96 5.00 14.59
CA VAL A 633 -38.18 5.59 15.19
C VAL A 633 -39.35 5.63 14.20
N ARG A 634 -39.09 5.42 12.90
CA ARG A 634 -40.16 5.34 11.90
C ARG A 634 -41.05 4.14 12.24
N PRO A 635 -42.35 4.34 12.51
CA PRO A 635 -43.24 3.20 12.75
C PRO A 635 -43.17 2.29 11.53
N SER A 636 -42.94 0.99 11.76
CA SER A 636 -42.98 -0.04 10.74
C SER A 636 -44.34 0.02 10.05
N GLY A 637 -44.41 0.75 8.94
CA GLY A 637 -45.66 1.03 8.25
C GLY A 637 -46.17 -0.24 7.58
N ARG A 638 -47.41 -0.60 7.97
CA ARG A 638 -48.35 -1.57 7.40
C ARG A 638 -48.18 -1.90 5.92
#